data_AF-A0A535VYP3-F1
#
_entry.id   AF-A0A535VYP3-F1
#
_cell.length_a   1.000
_cell.length_b   1.000
_cell.length_c   1.000
_cell.angle_alpha   90.00
_cell.angle_beta   90.00
_cell.angle_gamma   90.00
#
_symmetry.space_group_name_H-M   'P 1'
#
loop_
_entity.id
_entity.type
_entity.pdbx_description
1 polymer ?
#
loop_
_entity_poly.entity_id
_entity_poly.type
_entity_poly.pdbx_seq_one_letter_code
_entity_poly.pdbx_strand_id
1 'polypeptide(L)'
;MRSARLTGRANRVKRSSSAWRRWCGAAERSSARGLLRGEGLLRRLVNGAAAEVPREPDRSLLEVLRDELDVTGPKPGCGEGVCGACTVLIDRDPVRSCQTWLSAADAREVLTIEGLAQAGVLHLVQQAFLEEGAFQCGYCTPGMILSTAALLESTPDPTDAAIRAGLEGNVCRCGTYVRILAAVRRAASLPAEELEGMPAVEPLAAPIDPERRPRAPWDLTSSSERDWFDVLPDGLVVVGEPDRSGGWSTTSGAWLHVGGDGVVTAFTGKVDGGQDNRTGLSIIVAEAVGVPLRDVRLVMGDTDLCPHDEGTFGSRSTPDAGRELQVVGEAARGVLDGLAGAPGRTSERIGELVHGLRRVEVASPAGRRRSGAAAEERAGRTSSTRSGVPRLTGPSIVTGTKRYPSDIIRPGMRHGQVLRPPAAGAALRSVELGEVTSDGVTLVHEGAFVGVVAATPDQARSALARAKPEWDLPNEPGEVDLESHLRAHPVEDEGWEGGFHRATGDVGRALETAQIRIDATYRTAFIAHVPMETRAAVAEWSDDGRLTIWTGTQVPFGVREEVAAALAIPEAAIRVIVPDFGGGFGGKHAGGVAVEAARLARATGSPVKVRWSREDEFRHGYLRPAAVIDIRAGADRGGRLTAWEMTNLNSGSFGLTGPYEVPNLRLEYQAAASPLPQGSYRALAATANHFARESAMDEVAVALEIDPLELRLTHLGDGRLAAALGAAADRIDWTREREQGVGLGIAGGIEKEARVATAVELRVGEDRRLLLARVVTAFDCGRIVNPDALTNQIQGAISMGLGGALFEAVHFEPGGVLTNASMTDYRVPRITDLPGIEVVLLDRPDVPSAGAGETPIIALAPAIANAIFDAAGIRLRDMPLLPDGHIALD
;
A
#
# COMPACT_ATOMS: atom_id res chain seq x y z
N MET A 1 -33.25 44.52 27.92
CA MET A 1 -32.41 44.85 29.10
C MET A 1 -31.77 43.54 29.56
N ARG A 2 -30.46 43.28 29.66
CA ARG A 2 -29.22 44.04 29.50
C ARG A 2 -28.25 43.18 28.67
N SER A 3 -27.50 43.85 27.80
CA SER A 3 -26.37 43.32 27.03
C SER A 3 -25.18 43.08 27.97
N ALA A 4 -24.54 41.92 27.85
CA ALA A 4 -23.20 41.66 28.38
C ALA A 4 -22.33 41.12 27.23
N ARG A 5 -21.58 42.04 26.61
CA ARG A 5 -20.52 41.72 25.65
C ARG A 5 -19.35 41.08 26.40
N LEU A 6 -19.11 39.80 26.17
CA LEU A 6 -17.84 39.17 26.50
C LEU A 6 -16.91 39.28 25.27
N THR A 7 -16.11 40.33 25.27
CA THR A 7 -14.98 40.48 24.34
C THR A 7 -13.84 39.57 24.78
N GLY A 8 -13.80 38.35 24.25
CA GLY A 8 -12.61 37.51 24.30
C GLY A 8 -11.55 38.07 23.35
N ARG A 9 -10.56 38.79 23.90
CA ARG A 9 -9.34 39.17 23.16
C ARG A 9 -8.61 37.90 22.75
N ALA A 10 -8.62 37.58 21.46
CA ALA A 10 -7.64 36.69 20.87
C ALA A 10 -6.24 37.27 21.11
N ASN A 11 -5.48 36.66 22.00
CA ASN A 11 -4.05 36.93 22.13
C ASN A 11 -3.37 36.41 20.85
N ARG A 12 -3.34 37.23 19.80
CA ARG A 12 -2.40 37.09 18.70
C ARG A 12 -1.00 37.32 19.28
N VAL A 13 -0.36 36.26 19.73
CA VAL A 13 1.10 36.24 19.88
C VAL A 13 1.64 36.52 18.49
N LYS A 14 2.20 37.72 18.28
CA LYS A 14 3.01 38.03 17.09
C LYS A 14 4.22 37.09 17.15
N ARG A 15 4.08 35.89 16.59
CA ARG A 15 5.19 34.96 16.39
C ARG A 15 6.21 35.69 15.53
N SER A 16 7.36 35.99 16.12
CA SER A 16 8.43 36.61 15.36
C SER A 16 8.83 35.64 14.27
N SER A 17 8.85 36.11 13.03
CA SER A 17 9.43 35.43 11.87
C SER A 17 10.89 34.97 12.05
N SER A 18 11.48 35.12 13.24
CA SER A 18 12.87 34.84 13.53
C SER A 18 13.16 33.35 13.69
N ALA A 19 12.21 32.52 14.11
CA ALA A 19 12.47 31.09 14.35
C ALA A 19 12.53 30.29 13.03
N TRP A 20 11.57 30.51 12.13
CA TRP A 20 11.62 30.03 10.75
C TRP A 20 12.84 30.57 10.00
N ARG A 21 13.17 31.86 10.14
CA ARG A 21 14.41 32.44 9.56
C ARG A 21 15.70 31.89 10.16
N ARG A 22 15.71 31.47 11.44
CA ARG A 22 16.88 30.86 12.12
C ARG A 22 17.14 29.44 11.63
N TRP A 23 16.08 28.69 11.33
CA TRP A 23 16.15 27.34 10.80
C TRP A 23 16.55 27.30 9.32
N CYS A 24 16.07 28.26 8.54
CA CYS A 24 16.55 28.50 7.18
C CYS A 24 17.91 29.20 7.16
N GLY A 25 18.84 28.77 8.03
CA GLY A 25 20.12 29.40 8.34
C GLY A 25 20.57 30.32 7.22
N ALA A 26 20.82 31.58 7.55
CA ALA A 26 21.71 32.40 6.75
C ALA A 26 23.07 31.71 6.78
N ALA A 27 23.25 30.63 6.00
CA ALA A 27 24.52 30.29 5.43
C ALA A 27 25.02 31.63 4.88
N GLU A 28 26.10 32.10 5.48
CA GLU A 28 26.69 33.39 5.20
C GLU A 28 26.66 33.59 3.68
N ARG A 29 25.87 34.56 3.20
CA ARG A 29 25.77 34.91 1.77
C ARG A 29 27.10 35.46 1.23
N SER A 30 28.20 35.28 1.95
CA SER A 30 29.53 35.83 1.70
C SER A 30 30.58 34.73 1.64
N SER A 31 30.59 33.97 0.55
CA SER A 31 31.85 33.48 -0.08
C SER A 31 31.64 32.77 -1.42
N ALA A 32 30.44 32.24 -1.72
CA ALA A 32 30.25 31.44 -2.94
C ALA A 32 29.95 32.22 -4.24
N ARG A 33 29.75 33.54 -4.19
CA ARG A 33 29.52 34.36 -5.41
C ARG A 33 30.78 34.62 -6.25
N GLY A 34 31.97 34.27 -5.75
CA GLY A 34 33.25 34.62 -6.35
C GLY A 34 33.93 33.58 -7.26
N LEU A 35 33.39 32.36 -7.38
CA LEU A 35 34.04 31.24 -8.08
C LEU A 35 33.05 30.46 -8.98
N LEU A 36 32.40 31.13 -9.92
CA LEU A 36 31.31 30.53 -10.72
C LEU A 36 31.52 30.61 -12.23
N ARG A 37 32.72 30.29 -12.74
CA ARG A 37 32.92 29.99 -14.17
C ARG A 37 34.00 28.93 -14.38
N GLY A 38 33.59 27.74 -14.78
CA GLY A 38 34.44 26.73 -15.43
C GLY A 38 33.73 26.29 -16.71
N GLU A 39 34.47 26.14 -17.81
CA GLU A 39 33.89 25.66 -19.07
C GLU A 39 33.45 24.19 -18.91
N GLY A 40 32.19 23.87 -19.25
CA GLY A 40 31.67 22.49 -19.32
C GLY A 40 30.95 21.92 -18.08
N LEU A 41 30.95 22.61 -16.93
CA LEU A 41 30.28 22.15 -15.71
C LEU A 41 29.24 23.16 -15.23
N LEU A 42 28.12 22.67 -14.70
CA LEU A 42 27.11 23.49 -14.03
C LEU A 42 27.26 23.34 -12.50
N ARG A 43 27.44 24.47 -11.80
CA ARG A 43 27.66 24.56 -10.35
C ARG A 43 26.39 25.02 -9.63
N ARG A 44 25.94 24.28 -8.62
CA ARG A 44 24.77 24.64 -7.80
C ARG A 44 24.98 24.28 -6.32
N LEU A 45 24.12 24.80 -5.46
CA LEU A 45 24.06 24.40 -4.06
C LEU A 45 22.92 23.39 -3.87
N VAL A 46 23.24 22.13 -3.59
CA VAL A 46 22.27 21.09 -3.21
C VAL A 46 22.41 20.86 -1.72
N ASN A 47 21.36 21.12 -0.95
CA ASN A 47 21.36 20.98 0.52
C ASN A 47 22.54 21.73 1.19
N GLY A 48 22.88 22.91 0.67
CA GLY A 48 24.01 23.72 1.15
C GLY A 48 25.40 23.28 0.68
N ALA A 49 25.54 22.14 0.01
CA ALA A 49 26.80 21.66 -0.56
C ALA A 49 26.93 22.03 -2.04
N ALA A 50 28.13 22.46 -2.46
CA ALA A 50 28.41 22.71 -3.87
C ALA A 50 28.46 21.38 -4.64
N ALA A 51 27.64 21.25 -5.68
CA ALA A 51 27.62 20.12 -6.58
C ALA A 51 27.97 20.56 -8.01
N GLU A 52 28.89 19.83 -8.63
CA GLU A 52 29.30 19.99 -10.03
C GLU A 52 28.77 18.82 -10.84
N VAL A 53 28.05 19.13 -11.93
CA VAL A 53 27.61 18.10 -12.88
C VAL A 53 27.87 18.57 -14.32
N PRO A 54 28.14 17.65 -15.26
CA PRO A 54 28.37 17.99 -16.66
C PRO A 54 27.23 18.80 -17.28
N ARG A 55 27.60 19.81 -18.08
CA ARG A 55 26.67 20.60 -18.90
C ARG A 55 26.39 19.86 -20.22
N GLU A 56 25.64 18.77 -20.13
CA GLU A 56 25.13 17.98 -21.26
C GLU A 56 23.74 18.50 -21.72
N PRO A 57 23.14 17.99 -22.82
CA PRO A 57 21.80 18.41 -23.25
C PRO A 57 20.79 18.39 -22.10
N ASP A 58 19.77 19.25 -22.12
CA ASP A 58 18.89 19.46 -20.96
C ASP A 58 18.27 18.15 -20.43
N ARG A 59 18.75 17.72 -19.26
CA ARG A 59 18.27 16.58 -18.47
C ARG A 59 17.30 17.06 -17.39
N SER A 60 16.42 16.18 -16.93
CA SER A 60 15.55 16.52 -15.79
C SER A 60 16.36 16.66 -14.49
N LEU A 61 15.99 17.63 -13.65
CA LEU A 61 16.62 17.83 -12.33
C LEU A 61 16.46 16.59 -11.45
N LEU A 62 15.34 15.88 -11.56
CA LEU A 62 15.09 14.66 -10.79
C LEU A 62 16.16 13.60 -11.04
N GLU A 63 16.53 13.36 -12.28
CA GLU A 63 17.45 12.28 -12.63
C GLU A 63 18.88 12.62 -12.21
N VAL A 64 19.30 13.86 -12.40
CA VAL A 64 20.62 14.32 -11.95
C VAL A 64 20.76 14.21 -10.43
N LEU A 65 19.73 14.63 -9.68
CA LEU A 65 19.74 14.49 -8.22
C LEU A 65 19.89 13.03 -7.79
N ARG A 66 19.17 12.12 -8.44
CA ARG A 66 19.08 10.72 -8.00
C ARG A 66 20.21 9.83 -8.50
N ASP A 67 20.46 9.86 -9.80
CA ASP A 67 21.30 8.88 -10.49
C ASP A 67 22.78 9.34 -10.61
N GLU A 68 23.07 10.63 -10.43
CA GLU A 68 24.45 11.17 -10.42
C GLU A 68 24.90 11.65 -9.04
N LEU A 69 24.00 12.25 -8.25
CA LEU A 69 24.34 12.84 -6.94
C LEU A 69 23.92 11.96 -5.73
N ASP A 70 23.24 10.83 -5.97
CA ASP A 70 22.67 9.94 -4.93
C ASP A 70 21.75 10.66 -3.91
N VAL A 71 21.11 11.76 -4.34
CA VAL A 71 20.07 12.47 -3.58
C VAL A 71 18.71 11.89 -3.98
N THR A 72 18.31 10.84 -3.26
CA THR A 72 17.16 10.00 -3.65
C THR A 72 15.83 10.39 -3.02
N GLY A 73 15.80 11.43 -2.19
CA GLY A 73 14.61 11.96 -1.55
C GLY A 73 13.49 12.35 -2.51
N PRO A 74 13.77 13.11 -3.59
CA PRO A 74 12.81 13.34 -4.67
C PRO A 74 12.51 12.01 -5.38
N LYS A 75 11.23 11.60 -5.42
CA LYS A 75 10.84 10.28 -5.92
C LYS A 75 10.24 10.33 -7.34
N PRO A 76 10.61 9.41 -8.25
CA PRO A 76 9.95 9.27 -9.54
C PRO A 76 8.58 8.62 -9.37
N GLY A 77 7.50 9.38 -9.62
CA GLY A 77 6.11 8.91 -9.47
C GLY A 77 5.37 8.81 -10.80
N CYS A 78 4.80 9.93 -11.26
CA CYS A 78 4.10 10.03 -12.54
C CYS A 78 5.01 10.40 -13.71
N GLY A 79 6.06 11.20 -13.49
CA GLY A 79 6.81 11.85 -14.59
C GLY A 79 6.12 13.08 -15.17
N GLU A 80 4.80 13.23 -14.99
CA GLU A 80 3.93 14.25 -15.60
C GLU A 80 3.77 15.54 -14.76
N GLY A 81 4.43 15.65 -13.60
CA GLY A 81 4.28 16.80 -12.69
C GLY A 81 3.00 16.81 -11.83
N VAL A 82 2.13 15.80 -11.98
CA VAL A 82 0.81 15.73 -11.32
C VAL A 82 0.86 15.23 -9.86
N CYS A 83 1.71 14.25 -9.57
CA CYS A 83 1.66 13.51 -8.29
C CYS A 83 2.41 14.20 -7.12
N GLY A 84 3.36 15.10 -7.42
CA GLY A 84 4.16 15.80 -6.42
C GLY A 84 5.21 14.99 -5.63
N ALA A 85 5.41 13.71 -5.92
CA ALA A 85 6.41 12.88 -5.22
C ALA A 85 7.86 13.35 -5.47
N CYS A 86 8.11 14.05 -6.58
CA CYS A 86 9.41 14.58 -6.98
C CYS A 86 9.66 16.02 -6.48
N THR A 87 8.85 16.54 -5.57
CA THR A 87 8.98 17.94 -5.14
C THR A 87 10.33 18.22 -4.49
N VAL A 88 10.93 19.33 -4.91
CA VAL A 88 12.10 19.98 -4.31
C VAL A 88 11.78 21.45 -4.13
N LEU A 89 12.55 22.17 -3.32
CA LEU A 89 12.47 23.63 -3.25
C LEU A 89 13.62 24.23 -4.06
N ILE A 90 13.32 25.14 -4.99
CA ILE A 90 14.33 25.97 -5.65
C ILE A 90 14.16 27.41 -5.16
N ASP A 91 15.18 27.95 -4.49
CA ASP A 91 15.10 29.23 -3.79
C ASP A 91 13.85 29.33 -2.89
N ARG A 92 13.49 28.22 -2.24
CA ARG A 92 12.32 28.02 -1.35
C ARG A 92 10.97 27.82 -2.03
N ASP A 93 10.87 27.97 -3.34
CA ASP A 93 9.64 27.70 -4.07
C ASP A 93 9.51 26.20 -4.40
N PRO A 94 8.36 25.57 -4.12
CA PRO A 94 8.17 24.16 -4.43
C PRO A 94 8.02 23.96 -5.94
N VAL A 95 8.86 23.10 -6.52
CA VAL A 95 8.85 22.77 -7.94
C VAL A 95 8.81 21.27 -8.17
N ARG A 96 8.34 20.85 -9.35
CA ARG A 96 8.33 19.44 -9.77
C ARG A 96 9.63 19.12 -10.50
N SER A 97 10.58 18.47 -9.82
CA SER A 97 11.90 18.19 -10.40
C SER A 97 11.86 17.30 -11.64
N CYS A 98 10.81 16.48 -11.82
CA CYS A 98 10.62 15.65 -13.03
C CYS A 98 10.25 16.45 -14.28
N GLN A 99 9.82 17.71 -14.13
CA GLN A 99 9.46 18.62 -15.22
C GLN A 99 10.36 19.87 -15.23
N THR A 100 11.36 19.91 -14.35
CA THR A 100 12.31 21.03 -14.26
C THR A 100 13.61 20.61 -14.91
N TRP A 101 14.05 21.34 -15.93
CA TRP A 101 15.35 21.11 -16.56
C TRP A 101 16.50 21.53 -15.64
N LEU A 102 17.63 20.82 -15.72
CA LEU A 102 18.82 21.10 -14.93
C LEU A 102 19.32 22.55 -15.09
N SER A 103 19.21 23.10 -16.30
CA SER A 103 19.57 24.49 -16.63
C SER A 103 18.72 25.53 -15.91
N ALA A 104 17.44 25.23 -15.63
CA ALA A 104 16.55 26.12 -14.88
C ALA A 104 16.89 26.18 -13.37
N ALA A 105 17.70 25.24 -12.89
CA ALA A 105 18.22 25.18 -11.53
C ALA A 105 19.70 25.62 -11.42
N ASP A 106 20.30 26.12 -12.51
CA ASP A 106 21.70 26.53 -12.52
C ASP A 106 21.95 27.76 -11.63
N ALA A 107 23.03 27.72 -10.83
CA ALA A 107 23.38 28.73 -9.84
C ALA A 107 22.27 29.10 -8.82
N ARG A 108 21.24 28.26 -8.67
CA ARG A 108 20.15 28.39 -7.69
C ARG A 108 20.35 27.40 -6.53
N GLU A 109 19.72 27.68 -5.40
CA GLU A 109 19.72 26.77 -4.26
C GLU A 109 18.64 25.70 -4.45
N VAL A 110 19.02 24.43 -4.38
CA VAL A 110 18.11 23.28 -4.39
C VAL A 110 18.10 22.65 -3.01
N LEU A 111 16.94 22.63 -2.37
CA LEU A 111 16.72 21.98 -1.08
C LEU A 111 15.81 20.77 -1.25
N THR A 112 16.28 19.60 -0.81
CA THR A 112 15.55 18.34 -0.77
C THR A 112 15.18 17.96 0.66
N ILE A 113 14.51 16.82 0.84
CA ILE A 113 14.07 16.33 2.16
C ILE A 113 15.28 16.03 3.08
N GLU A 114 16.39 15.56 2.51
CA GLU A 114 17.63 15.26 3.22
C GLU A 114 18.29 16.52 3.78
N GLY A 115 18.17 17.65 3.06
CA GLY A 115 18.71 18.93 3.49
C GLY A 115 17.82 19.69 4.46
N LEU A 116 16.59 19.21 4.74
CA LEU A 116 15.77 19.81 5.78
C LEU A 116 16.46 19.63 7.12
N ALA A 117 16.62 18.41 7.62
CA ALA A 117 17.24 18.19 8.93
C ALA A 117 18.65 18.79 9.02
N GLN A 118 18.94 19.56 10.06
CA GLN A 118 20.23 20.23 10.26
C GLN A 118 20.83 19.85 11.61
N ALA A 119 22.14 19.56 11.63
CA ALA A 119 22.89 19.19 12.83
C ALA A 119 22.22 18.07 13.67
N GLY A 120 21.57 17.11 13.01
CA GLY A 120 20.87 15.99 13.67
C GLY A 120 19.47 16.32 14.20
N VAL A 121 18.97 17.54 13.99
CA VAL A 121 17.65 17.99 14.45
C VAL A 121 16.67 18.04 13.26
N LEU A 122 15.49 17.43 13.44
CA LEU A 122 14.44 17.41 12.43
C LEU A 122 13.77 18.79 12.26
N HIS A 123 13.30 19.09 11.04
CA HIS A 123 12.41 20.24 10.81
C HIS A 123 11.10 20.08 11.57
N LEU A 124 10.47 21.17 11.99
CA LEU A 124 9.15 21.14 12.65
C LEU A 124 8.12 20.32 11.88
N VAL A 125 8.13 20.41 10.54
CA VAL A 125 7.26 19.60 9.67
C VAL A 125 7.66 18.13 9.67
N GLN A 126 8.97 17.80 9.61
CA GLN A 126 9.42 16.40 9.71
C GLN A 126 9.02 15.80 11.06
N GLN A 127 9.20 16.55 12.14
CA GLN A 127 8.82 16.16 13.49
C GLN A 127 7.31 15.93 13.61
N ALA A 128 6.50 16.88 13.13
CA ALA A 128 5.05 16.75 13.18
C ALA A 128 4.54 15.57 12.34
N PHE A 129 5.13 15.32 11.17
CA PHE A 129 4.79 14.14 10.36
C PHE A 129 5.16 12.84 11.08
N LEU A 130 6.32 12.80 11.75
CA LEU A 130 6.77 11.65 12.53
C LEU A 130 5.82 11.34 13.70
N GLU A 131 5.43 12.37 14.46
CA GLU A 131 4.59 12.22 15.65
C GLU A 131 3.14 11.88 15.32
N GLU A 132 2.59 12.42 14.23
CA GLU A 132 1.23 12.09 13.77
C GLU A 132 1.18 10.79 12.95
N GLY A 133 2.33 10.20 12.61
CA GLY A 133 2.41 9.03 11.73
C GLY A 133 1.81 9.32 10.35
N ALA A 134 2.07 10.50 9.79
CA ALA A 134 1.45 11.02 8.56
C ALA A 134 2.00 10.37 7.27
N PHE A 135 2.17 9.05 7.28
CA PHE A 135 2.73 8.25 6.20
C PHE A 135 2.37 6.76 6.33
N GLN A 136 2.48 6.05 5.21
CA GLN A 136 2.44 4.58 5.14
C GLN A 136 3.66 4.06 4.38
N CYS A 137 3.55 3.81 3.06
CA CYS A 137 4.70 3.35 2.27
C CYS A 137 5.87 4.35 2.30
N GLY A 138 5.56 5.65 2.46
CA GLY A 138 6.52 6.75 2.61
C GLY A 138 6.95 7.40 1.29
N TYR A 139 6.59 6.84 0.14
CA TYR A 139 7.14 7.26 -1.15
C TYR A 139 6.73 8.70 -1.53
N CYS A 140 5.50 9.12 -1.22
CA CYS A 140 5.02 10.49 -1.45
C CYS A 140 5.46 11.49 -0.36
N THR A 141 5.95 11.00 0.78
CA THR A 141 6.13 11.78 2.00
C THR A 141 7.19 12.88 1.86
N PRO A 142 8.36 12.67 1.22
CA PRO A 142 9.31 13.75 0.95
C PRO A 142 8.68 14.97 0.28
N GLY A 143 7.92 14.75 -0.80
CA GLY A 143 7.26 15.84 -1.52
C GLY A 143 6.15 16.50 -0.70
N MET A 144 5.40 15.75 0.10
CA MET A 144 4.40 16.28 1.03
C MET A 144 5.00 17.19 2.09
N ILE A 145 6.12 16.79 2.70
CA ILE A 145 6.82 17.56 3.73
C ILE A 145 7.37 18.86 3.14
N LEU A 146 8.00 18.81 1.97
CA LEU A 146 8.56 20.02 1.33
C LEU A 146 7.46 21.00 0.90
N SER A 147 6.36 20.52 0.31
CA SER A 147 5.20 21.36 0.01
C SER A 147 4.61 21.98 1.29
N THR A 148 4.55 21.23 2.39
CA THR A 148 4.06 21.72 3.69
C THR A 148 4.99 22.79 4.26
N ALA A 149 6.32 22.60 4.18
CA ALA A 149 7.28 23.59 4.64
C ALA A 149 7.13 24.91 3.86
N ALA A 150 7.01 24.86 2.54
CA ALA A 150 6.75 26.04 1.70
C ALA A 150 5.39 26.71 2.01
N LEU A 151 4.34 25.91 2.24
CA LEU A 151 3.04 26.42 2.66
C LEU A 151 3.13 27.18 3.99
N LEU A 152 3.78 26.61 5.00
CA LEU A 152 3.89 27.23 6.33
C LEU A 152 4.83 28.44 6.34
N GLU A 153 5.80 28.51 5.44
CA GLU A 153 6.63 29.71 5.26
C GLU A 153 5.79 30.89 4.73
N SER A 154 4.90 30.63 3.76
CA SER A 154 4.02 31.65 3.18
C SER A 154 2.78 31.95 4.03
N THR A 155 2.23 30.93 4.69
CA THR A 155 1.00 30.98 5.50
C THR A 155 1.23 30.25 6.83
N PRO A 156 1.82 30.91 7.86
CA PRO A 156 2.22 30.24 9.11
C PRO A 156 1.11 29.68 9.98
N ASP A 157 -0.14 30.10 9.76
CA ASP A 157 -1.34 29.65 10.50
C ASP A 157 -2.47 29.37 9.49
N PRO A 158 -2.34 28.30 8.67
CA PRO A 158 -3.26 28.03 7.59
C PRO A 158 -4.57 27.42 8.12
N THR A 159 -5.70 27.83 7.53
CA THR A 159 -6.98 27.12 7.74
C THR A 159 -6.95 25.76 7.03
N ASP A 160 -7.85 24.85 7.41
CA ASP A 160 -7.98 23.56 6.71
C ASP A 160 -8.18 23.71 5.19
N ALA A 161 -8.95 24.71 4.77
CA ALA A 161 -9.15 25.01 3.36
C ALA A 161 -7.84 25.42 2.68
N ALA A 162 -7.03 26.25 3.34
CA ALA A 162 -5.72 26.65 2.85
C ALA A 162 -4.73 25.47 2.80
N ILE A 163 -4.77 24.57 3.79
CA ILE A 163 -3.95 23.34 3.78
C ILE A 163 -4.34 22.45 2.60
N ARG A 164 -5.64 22.20 2.40
CA ARG A 164 -6.15 21.37 1.30
C ARG A 164 -5.76 21.94 -0.06
N ALA A 165 -5.92 23.25 -0.26
CA ALA A 165 -5.52 23.92 -1.49
C ALA A 165 -4.00 23.87 -1.71
N GLY A 166 -3.20 24.14 -0.66
CA GLY A 166 -1.74 24.15 -0.74
C GLY A 166 -1.11 22.78 -1.00
N LEU A 167 -1.81 21.70 -0.65
CA LEU A 167 -1.33 20.32 -0.82
C LEU A 167 -2.08 19.54 -1.91
N GLU A 168 -3.01 20.16 -2.65
CA GLU A 168 -3.80 19.50 -3.70
C GLU A 168 -2.91 18.86 -4.79
N GLY A 169 -1.77 19.47 -5.09
CA GLY A 169 -0.81 18.95 -6.06
C GLY A 169 0.05 17.78 -5.57
N ASN A 170 -0.19 17.26 -4.38
CA ASN A 170 0.54 16.12 -3.82
C ASN A 170 -0.40 14.93 -3.62
N VAL A 171 -0.07 13.80 -4.23
CA VAL A 171 -0.88 12.58 -4.20
C VAL A 171 -0.32 11.59 -3.19
N CYS A 172 -1.20 11.01 -2.36
CA CYS A 172 -0.92 9.90 -1.46
C CYS A 172 -1.88 8.74 -1.75
N ARG A 173 -1.43 7.70 -2.45
CA ARG A 173 -2.27 6.53 -2.76
C ARG A 173 -2.58 5.65 -1.54
N CYS A 174 -1.73 5.69 -0.51
CA CYS A 174 -2.03 5.05 0.77
C CYS A 174 -3.15 5.75 1.56
N GLY A 175 -3.53 6.98 1.18
CA GLY A 175 -4.66 7.69 1.76
C GLY A 175 -4.42 8.28 3.15
N THR A 176 -3.18 8.65 3.52
CA THR A 176 -2.86 9.16 4.88
C THR A 176 -3.26 10.62 5.11
N TYR A 177 -4.16 11.16 4.30
CA TYR A 177 -4.46 12.59 4.24
C TYR A 177 -5.05 13.15 5.55
N VAL A 178 -5.81 12.35 6.33
CA VAL A 178 -6.32 12.75 7.65
C VAL A 178 -5.17 13.09 8.61
N ARG A 179 -4.14 12.23 8.63
CA ARG A 179 -2.93 12.44 9.45
C ARG A 179 -2.04 13.54 8.89
N ILE A 180 -1.99 13.73 7.56
CA ILE A 180 -1.28 14.85 6.95
C ILE A 180 -1.90 16.18 7.39
N LEU A 181 -3.23 16.32 7.38
CA LEU A 181 -3.90 17.50 7.91
C LEU A 181 -3.54 17.75 9.38
N ALA A 182 -3.56 16.71 10.22
CA ALA A 182 -3.15 16.80 11.61
C ALA A 182 -1.68 17.24 11.76
N ALA A 183 -0.76 16.69 10.97
CA ALA A 183 0.65 17.03 10.98
C ALA A 183 0.91 18.49 10.58
N VAL A 184 0.19 19.01 9.57
CA VAL A 184 0.31 20.41 9.16
C VAL A 184 -0.16 21.35 10.28
N ARG A 185 -1.31 21.05 10.92
CA ARG A 185 -1.80 21.81 12.09
C ARG A 185 -0.83 21.76 13.25
N ARG A 186 -0.28 20.57 13.55
CA ARG A 186 0.74 20.40 14.60
C ARG A 186 1.98 21.24 14.28
N ALA A 187 2.54 21.13 13.08
CA ALA A 187 3.70 21.91 12.66
C ALA A 187 3.45 23.43 12.74
N ALA A 188 2.25 23.89 12.37
CA ALA A 188 1.84 25.29 12.54
C ALA A 188 1.76 25.70 14.03
N SER A 189 1.46 24.78 14.93
CA SER A 189 1.33 25.04 16.37
C SER A 189 2.63 24.88 17.17
N LEU A 190 3.60 24.08 16.73
CA LEU A 190 4.84 23.81 17.46
C LEU A 190 5.69 25.10 17.64
N PRO A 191 6.16 25.42 18.86
CA PRO A 191 7.18 26.44 19.06
C PRO A 191 8.55 25.91 18.60
N ALA A 192 9.32 26.74 17.89
CA ALA A 192 10.63 26.33 17.39
C ALA A 192 11.65 25.96 18.49
N GLU A 193 11.43 26.42 19.72
CA GLU A 193 12.26 26.18 20.90
C GLU A 193 12.07 24.75 21.47
N GLU A 194 10.99 24.03 21.13
CA GLU A 194 10.75 22.65 21.58
C GLU A 194 11.63 21.61 20.86
N LEU A 195 12.38 22.01 19.82
CA LEU A 195 13.25 21.11 19.04
C LEU A 195 14.62 20.83 19.70
N GLU A 196 15.09 21.66 20.64
CA GLU A 196 16.47 21.62 21.16
C GLU A 196 16.79 20.45 22.12
N GLY A 197 15.89 19.48 22.29
CA GLY A 197 16.08 18.34 23.21
C GLY A 197 15.72 16.97 22.63
N MET A 198 15.39 16.88 21.34
CA MET A 198 14.92 15.62 20.74
C MET A 198 16.11 14.80 20.22
N PRO A 199 16.21 13.50 20.59
CA PRO A 199 17.34 12.68 20.18
C PRO A 199 17.40 12.56 18.66
N ALA A 200 18.61 12.61 18.12
CA ALA A 200 18.88 12.27 16.72
C ALA A 200 18.30 10.89 16.43
N VAL A 201 17.60 10.75 15.31
CA VAL A 201 17.04 9.45 15.01
C VAL A 201 18.11 8.55 14.39
N GLU A 202 18.54 7.56 15.14
CA GLU A 202 19.42 6.53 14.61
C GLU A 202 18.64 5.59 13.68
N PRO A 203 19.14 5.35 12.45
CA PRO A 203 18.58 4.30 11.62
C PRO A 203 18.76 2.95 12.30
N LEU A 204 17.77 2.05 12.14
CA LEU A 204 17.93 0.67 12.58
C LEU A 204 19.12 0.06 11.82
N ALA A 205 20.11 -0.44 12.58
CA ALA A 205 21.23 -1.17 12.00
C ALA A 205 20.71 -2.33 11.13
N ALA A 206 21.40 -2.57 10.00
CA ALA A 206 21.06 -3.68 9.12
C ALA A 206 21.10 -4.99 9.92
N PRO A 207 20.07 -5.85 9.81
CA PRO A 207 19.97 -7.09 10.59
C PRO A 207 21.12 -8.07 10.31
N ILE A 208 21.71 -7.98 9.13
CA ILE A 208 22.76 -8.83 8.57
C ILE A 208 23.54 -8.04 7.51
N ASP A 209 24.75 -8.50 7.19
CA ASP A 209 25.51 -8.00 6.04
C ASP A 209 24.80 -8.43 4.73
N PRO A 210 24.29 -7.48 3.91
CA PRO A 210 23.52 -7.81 2.71
C PRO A 210 24.37 -8.50 1.62
N GLU A 211 25.69 -8.29 1.63
CA GLU A 211 26.61 -8.90 0.66
C GLU A 211 26.98 -10.34 1.04
N ARG A 212 26.70 -10.78 2.27
CA ARG A 212 26.87 -12.19 2.68
C ARG A 212 25.71 -13.03 2.20
N ARG A 213 26.05 -14.13 1.53
CA ARG A 213 25.10 -15.06 0.92
C ARG A 213 25.34 -16.48 1.48
N PRO A 214 24.28 -17.23 1.84
CA PRO A 214 24.42 -18.64 2.17
C PRO A 214 24.81 -19.45 0.92
N ARG A 215 25.40 -20.63 1.12
CA ARG A 215 25.83 -21.53 0.03
C ARG A 215 24.66 -21.92 -0.87
N ALA A 216 23.51 -22.20 -0.27
CA ALA A 216 22.25 -22.47 -0.95
C ALA A 216 21.10 -21.71 -0.26
N PRO A 217 20.02 -21.37 -0.98
CA PRO A 217 18.85 -20.74 -0.37
C PRO A 217 18.31 -21.60 0.77
N TRP A 218 18.03 -20.98 1.92
CA TRP A 218 17.61 -21.71 3.11
C TRP A 218 16.22 -22.34 2.95
N ASP A 219 15.33 -21.78 2.15
CA ASP A 219 14.02 -22.39 1.84
C ASP A 219 14.15 -23.70 1.04
N LEU A 220 15.21 -23.83 0.24
CA LEU A 220 15.54 -25.02 -0.54
C LEU A 220 16.50 -25.99 0.20
N THR A 221 16.85 -25.68 1.45
CA THR A 221 17.83 -26.45 2.24
C THR A 221 17.23 -26.91 3.56
N SER A 222 17.46 -28.16 3.97
CA SER A 222 16.96 -28.67 5.25
C SER A 222 17.58 -27.89 6.43
N SER A 223 16.84 -27.72 7.52
CA SER A 223 17.27 -26.89 8.66
C SER A 223 18.60 -27.34 9.29
N SER A 224 18.92 -28.64 9.23
CA SER A 224 20.17 -29.23 9.70
C SER A 224 21.38 -29.00 8.77
N GLU A 225 21.16 -28.69 7.50
CA GLU A 225 22.20 -28.50 6.48
C GLU A 225 22.51 -27.03 6.20
N ARG A 226 21.68 -26.11 6.70
CA ARG A 226 21.85 -24.67 6.55
C ARG A 226 23.11 -24.18 7.27
N ASP A 227 23.82 -23.29 6.60
CA ASP A 227 25.03 -22.61 7.05
C ASP A 227 24.73 -21.34 7.85
N TRP A 228 23.88 -21.46 8.87
CA TRP A 228 23.40 -20.36 9.69
C TRP A 228 24.50 -19.39 10.11
N PHE A 229 25.58 -19.93 10.67
CA PHE A 229 26.64 -19.17 11.30
C PHE A 229 27.80 -18.79 10.36
N ASP A 230 27.64 -19.00 9.04
CA ASP A 230 28.50 -18.40 8.02
C ASP A 230 28.02 -16.97 7.69
N VAL A 231 26.70 -16.75 7.84
CA VAL A 231 26.03 -15.47 7.59
C VAL A 231 25.69 -14.74 8.90
N LEU A 232 25.41 -15.49 9.98
CA LEU A 232 25.04 -14.95 11.30
C LEU A 232 26.19 -15.09 12.30
N PRO A 233 26.28 -14.21 13.32
CA PRO A 233 27.20 -14.42 14.43
C PRO A 233 26.75 -15.63 15.29
N ASP A 234 27.64 -16.09 16.18
CA ASP A 234 27.30 -17.13 17.15
C ASP A 234 26.09 -16.71 18.01
N GLY A 235 25.20 -17.67 18.27
CA GLY A 235 23.97 -17.49 19.04
C GLY A 235 23.06 -18.72 19.04
N LEU A 236 21.79 -18.48 19.36
CA LEU A 236 20.70 -19.45 19.29
C LEU A 236 19.83 -19.21 18.05
N VAL A 237 19.69 -20.21 17.20
CA VAL A 237 18.72 -20.23 16.10
C VAL A 237 17.51 -21.07 16.51
N VAL A 238 16.30 -20.56 16.33
CA VAL A 238 15.05 -21.30 16.53
C VAL A 238 14.25 -21.31 15.24
N VAL A 239 13.99 -22.51 14.71
CA VAL A 239 13.27 -22.73 13.45
C VAL A 239 11.90 -23.31 13.76
N GLY A 240 10.84 -22.65 13.30
CA GLY A 240 9.47 -23.15 13.41
C GLY A 240 9.13 -24.07 12.24
N GLU A 241 8.53 -25.22 12.54
CA GLU A 241 7.86 -26.01 11.51
C GLU A 241 6.51 -25.36 11.15
N PRO A 242 6.12 -25.33 9.86
CA PRO A 242 4.88 -24.67 9.44
C PRO A 242 3.65 -25.29 10.11
N ASP A 243 2.79 -24.46 10.67
CA ASP A 243 1.49 -24.89 11.16
C ASP A 243 0.53 -25.17 10.00
N ARG A 244 0.35 -26.46 9.69
CA ARG A 244 -0.58 -26.94 8.65
C ARG A 244 -2.02 -27.12 9.14
N SER A 245 -2.34 -26.72 10.37
CA SER A 245 -3.67 -26.94 10.96
C SER A 245 -4.75 -25.98 10.42
N GLY A 246 -4.36 -24.86 9.80
CA GLY A 246 -5.25 -23.92 9.11
C GLY A 246 -5.13 -24.06 7.59
N GLY A 247 -6.22 -24.40 6.90
CA GLY A 247 -6.23 -24.67 5.45
C GLY A 247 -5.93 -23.47 4.53
N TRP A 248 -5.57 -22.30 5.08
CA TRP A 248 -5.26 -21.08 4.34
C TRP A 248 -4.06 -20.34 4.97
N SER A 249 -2.97 -21.05 5.24
CA SER A 249 -1.67 -20.45 5.60
C SER A 249 -0.79 -20.39 4.36
N THR A 250 -0.22 -19.23 4.05
CA THR A 250 0.61 -19.05 2.85
C THR A 250 2.10 -19.07 3.16
N THR A 251 2.49 -19.44 4.38
CA THR A 251 3.89 -19.38 4.85
C THR A 251 4.40 -20.77 5.22
N SER A 252 5.67 -21.04 4.94
CA SER A 252 6.34 -22.29 5.30
C SER A 252 6.97 -22.27 6.71
N GLY A 253 6.62 -21.27 7.52
CA GLY A 253 7.05 -21.11 8.90
C GLY A 253 7.75 -19.77 9.14
N ALA A 254 8.37 -19.64 10.30
CA ALA A 254 9.25 -18.53 10.65
C ALA A 254 10.48 -19.06 11.37
N TRP A 255 11.53 -18.24 11.48
CA TRP A 255 12.65 -18.56 12.35
C TRP A 255 13.25 -17.28 12.91
N LEU A 256 13.98 -17.41 14.01
CA LEU A 256 14.69 -16.29 14.64
C LEU A 256 16.09 -16.70 15.07
N HIS A 257 16.93 -15.70 15.23
CA HIS A 257 18.27 -15.79 15.77
C HIS A 257 18.40 -14.85 16.99
N VAL A 258 18.89 -15.36 18.11
CA VAL A 258 19.25 -14.58 19.30
C VAL A 258 20.77 -14.54 19.38
N GLY A 259 21.35 -13.39 19.07
CA GLY A 259 22.80 -13.18 19.10
C GLY A 259 23.37 -13.16 20.51
N GLY A 260 24.68 -13.37 20.63
CA GLY A 260 25.39 -13.25 21.90
C GLY A 260 25.35 -11.85 22.54
N ASP A 261 24.95 -10.83 21.79
CA ASP A 261 24.69 -9.44 22.22
C ASP A 261 23.23 -9.19 22.66
N GLY A 262 22.37 -10.22 22.56
CA GLY A 262 20.95 -10.13 22.92
C GLY A 262 20.03 -9.57 21.84
N VAL A 263 20.57 -9.23 20.67
CA VAL A 263 19.74 -8.80 19.53
C VAL A 263 18.99 -10.01 18.97
N VAL A 264 17.68 -9.85 18.80
CA VAL A 264 16.80 -10.86 18.20
C VAL A 264 16.53 -10.48 16.76
N THR A 265 17.05 -11.27 15.82
CA THR A 265 16.74 -11.12 14.38
C THR A 265 15.73 -12.18 13.97
N ALA A 266 14.52 -11.76 13.62
CA ALA A 266 13.46 -12.62 13.12
C ALA A 266 13.39 -12.58 11.59
N PHE A 267 12.96 -13.69 10.97
CA PHE A 267 12.95 -13.88 9.52
C PHE A 267 11.59 -14.36 9.05
N THR A 268 11.05 -13.73 8.01
CA THR A 268 9.76 -14.07 7.41
C THR A 268 9.78 -13.78 5.90
N GLY A 269 9.13 -14.65 5.10
CA GLY A 269 8.97 -14.40 3.66
C GLY A 269 7.97 -13.28 3.34
N LYS A 270 7.18 -12.82 4.33
CA LYS A 270 6.34 -11.62 4.19
C LYS A 270 7.19 -10.37 3.95
N VAL A 271 6.56 -9.37 3.33
CA VAL A 271 7.17 -8.06 3.00
C VAL A 271 6.30 -6.92 3.51
N ASP A 272 6.83 -5.70 3.46
CA ASP A 272 6.10 -4.48 3.85
C ASP A 272 6.07 -3.49 2.68
N GLY A 273 4.88 -3.31 2.09
CA GLY A 273 4.62 -2.33 1.04
C GLY A 273 4.07 -1.00 1.55
N GLY A 274 4.08 -0.79 2.87
CA GLY A 274 3.51 0.37 3.55
C GLY A 274 2.50 0.06 4.64
N GLN A 275 2.07 -1.20 4.78
CA GLN A 275 1.07 -1.63 5.77
C GLN A 275 1.56 -1.55 7.22
N ASP A 276 2.87 -1.38 7.42
CA ASP A 276 3.54 -1.40 8.73
C ASP A 276 3.60 -2.80 9.37
N ASN A 277 3.66 -3.82 8.52
CA ASN A 277 3.92 -5.20 8.91
C ASN A 277 5.20 -5.30 9.74
N ARG A 278 6.24 -4.53 9.40
CA ARG A 278 7.51 -4.56 10.13
C ARG A 278 7.32 -4.24 11.61
N THR A 279 6.64 -3.15 11.93
CA THR A 279 6.39 -2.75 13.33
C THR A 279 5.49 -3.76 14.03
N GLY A 280 4.38 -4.17 13.39
CA GLY A 280 3.43 -5.11 13.98
C GLY A 280 4.06 -6.48 14.31
N LEU A 281 4.83 -7.04 13.37
CA LEU A 281 5.52 -8.32 13.57
C LEU A 281 6.65 -8.21 14.59
N SER A 282 7.41 -7.11 14.62
CA SER A 282 8.44 -6.90 15.65
C SER A 282 7.85 -6.77 17.06
N ILE A 283 6.67 -6.17 17.23
CA ILE A 283 5.94 -6.17 18.52
C ILE A 283 5.62 -7.61 18.95
N ILE A 284 5.12 -8.44 18.04
CA ILE A 284 4.79 -9.84 18.33
C ILE A 284 6.05 -10.61 18.77
N VAL A 285 7.16 -10.45 18.05
CA VAL A 285 8.45 -11.08 18.41
C VAL A 285 8.95 -10.60 19.77
N ALA A 286 8.92 -9.29 20.02
CA ALA A 286 9.34 -8.70 21.29
C ALA A 286 8.53 -9.26 22.47
N GLU A 287 7.20 -9.32 22.34
CA GLU A 287 6.30 -9.88 23.36
C GLU A 287 6.52 -11.39 23.56
N ALA A 288 6.74 -12.14 22.48
CA ALA A 288 6.92 -13.59 22.52
C ALA A 288 8.24 -14.00 23.20
N VAL A 289 9.35 -13.35 22.83
CA VAL A 289 10.68 -13.60 23.41
C VAL A 289 10.83 -12.97 24.80
N GLY A 290 10.18 -11.82 25.03
CA GLY A 290 10.28 -11.05 26.28
C GLY A 290 11.44 -10.05 26.28
N VAL A 291 11.73 -9.42 25.14
CA VAL A 291 12.80 -8.42 24.96
C VAL A 291 12.23 -7.04 24.61
N PRO A 292 12.96 -5.93 24.85
CA PRO A 292 12.59 -4.62 24.34
C PRO A 292 12.46 -4.60 22.81
N LEU A 293 11.48 -3.86 22.28
CA LEU A 293 11.27 -3.74 20.82
C LEU A 293 12.52 -3.23 20.08
N ARG A 294 13.30 -2.35 20.70
CA ARG A 294 14.56 -1.82 20.14
C ARG A 294 15.64 -2.87 19.94
N ASP A 295 15.51 -4.04 20.56
CA ASP A 295 16.45 -5.16 20.44
C ASP A 295 15.97 -6.20 19.41
N VAL A 296 14.83 -5.94 18.74
CA VAL A 296 14.30 -6.77 17.66
C VAL A 296 14.69 -6.20 16.29
N ARG A 297 15.10 -7.08 15.39
CA ARG A 297 15.29 -6.82 13.96
C ARG A 297 14.45 -7.80 13.16
N LEU A 298 14.01 -7.38 11.97
CA LEU A 298 13.18 -8.21 11.09
C LEU A 298 13.77 -8.24 9.68
N VAL A 299 14.08 -9.42 9.17
CA VAL A 299 14.46 -9.67 7.78
C VAL A 299 13.22 -10.16 7.04
N MET A 300 12.96 -9.54 5.89
CA MET A 300 11.74 -9.70 5.12
C MET A 300 12.08 -9.84 3.64
N GLY A 301 11.44 -10.78 2.95
CA GLY A 301 11.49 -10.88 1.48
C GLY A 301 12.88 -11.06 0.85
N ASP A 302 13.81 -11.69 1.56
CA ASP A 302 15.07 -12.15 0.99
C ASP A 302 14.97 -13.66 0.74
N THR A 303 14.90 -14.08 -0.51
CA THR A 303 14.61 -15.49 -0.85
C THR A 303 15.72 -16.46 -0.47
N ASP A 304 16.93 -15.98 -0.18
CA ASP A 304 18.01 -16.86 0.26
C ASP A 304 17.97 -17.11 1.77
N LEU A 305 17.33 -16.22 2.54
CA LEU A 305 17.38 -16.22 4.00
C LEU A 305 16.02 -16.46 4.65
N CYS A 306 14.96 -15.96 4.03
CA CYS A 306 13.62 -16.07 4.60
C CYS A 306 13.04 -17.47 4.31
N PRO A 307 12.17 -17.99 5.20
CA PRO A 307 11.35 -19.14 4.85
C PRO A 307 10.48 -18.81 3.64
N HIS A 308 10.18 -19.81 2.81
CA HIS A 308 9.27 -19.68 1.68
C HIS A 308 7.92 -19.10 2.13
N ASP A 309 7.38 -18.17 1.37
CA ASP A 309 6.06 -17.57 1.58
C ASP A 309 5.44 -17.23 0.21
N GLU A 310 4.18 -17.57 0.01
CA GLU A 310 3.49 -17.28 -1.26
C GLU A 310 3.30 -15.76 -1.45
N GLY A 311 3.26 -14.98 -0.37
CA GLY A 311 3.35 -13.53 -0.43
C GLY A 311 2.50 -12.73 0.55
N THR A 312 2.54 -11.41 0.40
CA THR A 312 1.84 -10.44 1.25
C THR A 312 0.55 -9.95 0.59
N PHE A 313 -0.53 -10.71 0.78
CA PHE A 313 -1.88 -10.41 0.27
C PHE A 313 -2.96 -10.99 1.21
N GLY A 314 -4.23 -10.78 0.89
CA GLY A 314 -5.36 -11.39 1.61
C GLY A 314 -5.49 -10.95 3.07
N SER A 315 -4.81 -9.88 3.47
CA SER A 315 -4.66 -9.46 4.87
C SER A 315 -4.06 -10.56 5.77
N ARG A 316 -3.16 -11.40 5.25
CA ARG A 316 -2.64 -12.59 5.95
C ARG A 316 -1.31 -12.44 6.66
N SER A 317 -0.62 -11.30 6.57
CA SER A 317 0.68 -11.12 7.25
C SER A 317 0.63 -11.31 8.76
N THR A 318 -0.35 -10.73 9.45
CA THR A 318 -0.50 -10.89 10.90
C THR A 318 -1.03 -12.29 11.29
N PRO A 319 -2.11 -12.82 10.66
CA PRO A 319 -2.58 -14.18 10.94
C PRO A 319 -1.54 -15.28 10.70
N ASP A 320 -0.75 -15.18 9.62
CA ASP A 320 0.20 -16.22 9.23
C ASP A 320 1.56 -15.99 9.92
N ALA A 321 2.33 -15.02 9.42
CA ALA A 321 3.68 -14.79 9.92
C ALA A 321 3.70 -14.33 11.38
N GLY A 322 2.70 -13.56 11.83
CA GLY A 322 2.59 -13.18 13.24
C GLY A 322 2.41 -14.39 14.15
N ARG A 323 1.59 -15.37 13.75
CA ARG A 323 1.39 -16.60 14.51
C ARG A 323 2.67 -17.44 14.57
N GLU A 324 3.35 -17.63 13.45
CA GLU A 324 4.60 -18.40 13.37
C GLU A 324 5.73 -17.74 14.17
N LEU A 325 5.88 -16.42 14.04
CA LEU A 325 6.85 -15.63 14.81
C LEU A 325 6.59 -15.71 16.32
N GLN A 326 5.32 -15.75 16.73
CA GLN A 326 4.97 -15.98 18.13
C GLN A 326 5.42 -17.37 18.61
N VAL A 327 5.23 -18.44 17.80
CA VAL A 327 5.66 -19.81 18.16
C VAL A 327 7.16 -19.85 18.39
N VAL A 328 7.95 -19.39 17.42
CA VAL A 328 9.41 -19.43 17.53
C VAL A 328 9.93 -18.51 18.63
N GLY A 329 9.27 -17.37 18.86
CA GLY A 329 9.59 -16.45 19.96
C GLY A 329 9.40 -17.09 21.33
N GLU A 330 8.26 -17.75 21.55
CA GLU A 330 7.98 -18.44 22.80
C GLU A 330 8.90 -19.65 23.03
N ALA A 331 9.24 -20.39 21.96
CA ALA A 331 10.18 -21.50 22.02
C ALA A 331 11.60 -21.01 22.36
N ALA A 332 12.06 -19.93 21.73
CA ALA A 332 13.31 -19.28 22.07
C ALA A 332 13.34 -18.92 23.55
N ARG A 333 12.33 -18.20 24.05
CA ARG A 333 12.23 -17.86 25.48
C ARG A 333 12.34 -19.09 26.38
N GLY A 334 11.67 -20.19 26.05
CA GLY A 334 11.78 -21.45 26.81
C GLY A 334 13.20 -22.00 26.89
N VAL A 335 13.96 -21.94 25.80
CA VAL A 335 15.37 -22.34 25.77
C VAL A 335 16.23 -21.40 26.61
N LEU A 336 16.00 -20.09 26.51
CA LEU A 336 16.75 -19.06 27.24
C LEU A 336 16.52 -19.17 28.75
N ASP A 337 15.27 -19.33 29.18
CA ASP A 337 14.89 -19.53 30.57
C ASP A 337 15.54 -20.80 31.14
N GLY A 338 15.59 -21.88 30.35
CA GLY A 338 16.27 -23.13 30.72
C GLY A 338 17.78 -22.97 30.89
N LEU A 339 18.43 -22.15 30.06
CA LEU A 339 19.87 -21.85 30.16
C LEU A 339 20.20 -20.98 31.38
N ALA A 340 19.30 -20.05 31.74
CA ALA A 340 19.45 -19.20 32.93
C ALA A 340 19.23 -19.96 34.25
N GLY A 341 18.49 -21.08 34.23
CA GLY A 341 18.21 -21.91 35.42
C GLY A 341 19.30 -22.92 35.81
N ALA A 342 20.42 -23.00 35.08
CA ALA A 342 21.46 -24.00 35.31
C ALA A 342 22.41 -23.62 36.49
N PRO A 343 22.74 -24.54 37.42
CA PRO A 343 23.61 -24.25 38.56
C PRO A 343 25.02 -23.80 38.12
N GLY A 344 25.52 -22.69 38.67
CA GLY A 344 26.88 -22.20 38.44
C GLY A 344 27.05 -21.15 37.33
N ARG A 345 25.98 -20.69 36.71
CA ARG A 345 25.98 -19.50 35.84
C ARG A 345 25.06 -18.45 36.44
N THR A 346 25.60 -17.30 36.84
CA THR A 346 24.80 -16.15 37.29
C THR A 346 23.98 -15.64 36.12
N SER A 347 22.67 -15.79 36.23
CA SER A 347 21.69 -15.31 35.26
C SER A 347 21.56 -13.78 35.33
N GLU A 348 22.40 -13.08 34.57
CA GLU A 348 22.09 -11.69 34.20
C GLU A 348 21.73 -11.62 32.71
N ARG A 349 20.41 -11.74 32.48
CA ARG A 349 19.64 -11.19 31.35
C ARG A 349 19.75 -11.93 30.02
N ILE A 350 18.61 -11.98 29.33
CA ILE A 350 18.31 -12.61 28.03
C ILE A 350 19.21 -12.12 26.86
N GLY A 351 20.26 -11.33 27.12
CA GLY A 351 21.20 -10.79 26.13
C GLY A 351 22.68 -11.12 26.33
N GLU A 352 23.05 -12.01 27.24
CA GLU A 352 24.45 -12.46 27.45
C GLU A 352 24.65 -13.93 27.05
N LEU A 353 24.02 -14.40 25.97
CA LEU A 353 24.11 -15.79 25.51
C LEU A 353 25.48 -16.11 24.91
N VAL A 354 26.45 -16.19 25.82
CA VAL A 354 27.76 -16.83 25.77
C VAL A 354 28.35 -16.82 24.38
N HIS A 355 29.10 -15.76 24.03
CA HIS A 355 29.97 -15.74 22.85
C HIS A 355 30.58 -17.14 22.61
N GLY A 356 30.37 -17.70 21.40
CA GLY A 356 30.73 -19.09 21.08
C GLY A 356 29.58 -20.11 21.13
N LEU A 357 28.37 -19.72 21.57
CA LEU A 357 27.19 -20.60 21.48
C LEU A 357 26.76 -20.77 20.02
N ARG A 358 26.74 -22.01 19.52
CA ARG A 358 26.18 -22.34 18.20
C ARG A 358 25.12 -23.42 18.37
N ARG A 359 23.88 -22.99 18.62
CA ARG A 359 22.75 -23.91 18.90
C ARG A 359 21.60 -23.67 17.92
N VAL A 360 21.04 -24.76 17.41
CA VAL A 360 19.86 -24.75 16.54
C VAL A 360 18.77 -25.57 17.23
N GLU A 361 17.58 -25.00 17.34
CA GLU A 361 16.40 -25.62 17.94
C GLU A 361 15.24 -25.63 16.95
N VAL A 362 14.48 -26.72 16.94
CA VAL A 362 13.28 -26.85 16.09
C VAL A 362 12.04 -26.82 16.97
N ALA A 363 11.18 -25.85 16.74
CA ALA A 363 9.94 -25.64 17.48
C ALA A 363 8.76 -26.25 16.71
N SER A 364 8.00 -27.14 17.37
CA SER A 364 6.76 -27.71 16.81
C SER A 364 5.51 -27.00 17.36
N PRO A 365 4.52 -26.67 16.52
CA PRO A 365 3.23 -26.12 16.96
C PRO A 365 2.43 -27.07 17.89
N ALA A 366 2.68 -28.38 17.83
CA ALA A 366 1.87 -29.44 18.45
C ALA A 366 2.03 -29.60 19.98
N GLY A 367 2.83 -28.75 20.64
CA GLY A 367 3.17 -28.88 22.07
C GLY A 367 2.33 -28.07 23.07
N ARG A 368 1.31 -27.31 22.66
CA ARG A 368 0.59 -26.41 23.60
C ARG A 368 -0.37 -27.15 24.53
N ARG A 369 0.00 -27.27 25.82
CA ARG A 369 -0.97 -27.21 26.92
C ARG A 369 -1.39 -25.75 27.09
N ARG A 370 -2.68 -25.43 26.91
CA ARG A 370 -3.25 -24.16 27.40
C ARG A 370 -3.18 -24.17 28.92
N SER A 371 -2.14 -23.60 29.52
CA SER A 371 -2.12 -23.31 30.96
C SER A 371 -2.91 -22.03 31.23
N GLY A 372 -4.23 -22.19 31.40
CA GLY A 372 -5.21 -21.11 31.56
C GLY A 372 -5.14 -20.29 32.85
N ALA A 373 -3.99 -20.18 33.52
CA ALA A 373 -3.85 -19.40 34.75
C ALA A 373 -2.65 -18.43 34.75
N ALA A 374 -1.52 -18.81 34.13
CA ALA A 374 -0.34 -17.94 34.04
C ALA A 374 -0.42 -16.90 32.90
N ALA A 375 -1.30 -17.13 31.92
CA ALA A 375 -1.57 -16.20 30.83
C ALA A 375 -2.45 -15.01 31.28
N GLU A 376 -3.41 -15.24 32.20
CA GLU A 376 -4.32 -14.22 32.72
C GLU A 376 -3.60 -13.20 33.61
N GLU A 377 -2.66 -13.64 34.46
CA GLU A 377 -1.91 -12.74 35.35
C GLU A 377 -0.85 -11.91 34.59
N ARG A 378 -0.41 -12.37 33.40
CA ARG A 378 0.63 -11.71 32.58
C ARG A 378 0.09 -10.79 31.49
N ALA A 379 -1.11 -11.04 30.97
CA ALA A 379 -1.80 -10.08 30.08
C ALA A 379 -1.99 -8.71 30.78
N GLY A 380 -2.16 -8.71 32.10
CA GLY A 380 -2.25 -7.49 32.91
C GLY A 380 -0.95 -6.68 33.06
N ARG A 381 0.23 -7.25 32.77
CA ARG A 381 1.53 -6.55 32.88
C ARG A 381 2.09 -6.02 31.56
N THR A 382 1.61 -6.51 30.40
CA THR A 382 2.01 -6.04 29.06
C THR A 382 0.92 -5.26 28.33
N SER A 383 -0.27 -5.16 28.91
CA SER A 383 -1.42 -4.43 28.34
C SER A 383 -1.20 -2.93 28.19
N SER A 384 -0.32 -2.30 28.99
CA SER A 384 -0.13 -0.84 28.97
C SER A 384 0.79 -0.32 27.86
N THR A 385 1.36 -1.17 26.99
CA THR A 385 2.46 -0.80 26.07
C THR A 385 2.14 -0.87 24.56
N ARG A 386 0.89 -1.09 24.15
CA ARG A 386 0.53 -1.19 22.71
C ARG A 386 0.09 0.10 22.06
N SER A 387 -0.52 0.99 22.86
CA SER A 387 -0.86 2.33 22.42
C SER A 387 0.41 3.19 22.42
N GLY A 388 0.67 3.89 21.31
CA GLY A 388 1.77 4.85 21.20
C GLY A 388 3.12 4.29 20.77
N VAL A 389 3.20 3.05 20.28
CA VAL A 389 4.42 2.55 19.61
C VAL A 389 4.52 3.19 18.23
N PRO A 390 5.51 4.06 17.97
CA PRO A 390 5.65 4.69 16.67
C PRO A 390 6.13 3.67 15.64
N ARG A 391 5.82 3.95 14.38
CA ARG A 391 6.30 3.16 13.23
C ARG A 391 7.83 3.13 13.20
N LEU A 392 8.42 1.93 13.18
CA LEU A 392 9.87 1.73 13.20
C LEU A 392 10.60 2.39 12.01
N THR A 393 9.93 2.50 10.86
CA THR A 393 10.47 3.13 9.65
C THR A 393 10.13 4.63 9.53
N GLY A 394 9.37 5.20 10.47
CA GLY A 394 8.95 6.60 10.43
C GLY A 394 10.11 7.58 10.25
N PRO A 395 11.22 7.44 11.00
CA PRO A 395 12.35 8.34 10.87
C PRO A 395 13.02 8.35 9.50
N SER A 396 13.20 7.17 8.89
CA SER A 396 13.80 7.08 7.56
C SER A 396 12.87 7.62 6.47
N ILE A 397 11.56 7.55 6.68
CA ILE A 397 10.56 8.16 5.79
C ILE A 397 10.65 9.69 5.83
N VAL A 398 10.62 10.30 7.01
CA VAL A 398 10.56 11.79 7.13
C VAL A 398 11.88 12.47 6.78
N THR A 399 13.00 11.73 6.83
CA THR A 399 14.33 12.22 6.44
C THR A 399 14.68 11.91 4.98
N GLY A 400 13.89 11.09 4.28
CA GLY A 400 14.18 10.64 2.93
C GLY A 400 15.27 9.57 2.81
N THR A 401 15.80 9.07 3.93
CA THR A 401 16.85 8.02 3.97
C THR A 401 16.31 6.62 3.71
N LYS A 402 14.98 6.43 3.72
CA LYS A 402 14.34 5.18 3.31
C LYS A 402 14.60 4.94 1.81
N ARG A 403 15.23 3.80 1.51
CA ARG A 403 15.59 3.37 0.15
C ARG A 403 14.53 2.43 -0.43
N TYR A 404 14.16 2.68 -1.67
CA TYR A 404 13.22 1.90 -2.46
C TYR A 404 13.93 1.14 -3.60
N PRO A 405 13.30 0.16 -4.27
CA PRO A 405 13.87 -0.49 -5.45
C PRO A 405 14.41 0.49 -6.50
N SER A 406 13.70 1.60 -6.72
CA SER A 406 14.12 2.68 -7.62
C SER A 406 15.35 3.47 -7.14
N ASP A 407 15.70 3.41 -5.85
CA ASP A 407 16.86 4.07 -5.23
C ASP A 407 18.11 3.18 -5.16
N ILE A 408 18.03 1.89 -5.53
CA ILE A 408 19.18 0.98 -5.46
C ILE A 408 20.25 1.42 -6.48
N ILE A 409 21.51 1.52 -6.05
CA ILE A 409 22.67 1.83 -6.88
C ILE A 409 23.70 0.71 -6.70
N ARG A 410 24.26 0.23 -7.82
CA ARG A 410 25.34 -0.78 -7.83
C ARG A 410 26.58 -0.24 -8.55
N PRO A 411 27.79 -0.69 -8.20
CA PRO A 411 29.00 -0.32 -8.93
C PRO A 411 28.88 -0.65 -10.42
N GLY A 412 29.17 0.32 -11.30
CA GLY A 412 29.08 0.13 -12.75
C GLY A 412 27.67 -0.06 -13.30
N MET A 413 26.63 0.22 -12.50
CA MET A 413 25.23 0.05 -12.92
C MET A 413 24.89 0.87 -14.16
N ARG A 414 24.10 0.28 -15.05
CA ARG A 414 23.54 0.89 -16.26
C ARG A 414 22.00 0.89 -16.21
N HIS A 415 21.37 1.63 -17.12
CA HIS A 415 19.92 1.79 -17.16
C HIS A 415 19.32 1.14 -18.40
N GLY A 416 18.29 0.32 -18.19
CA GLY A 416 17.57 -0.41 -19.22
C GLY A 416 16.23 0.21 -19.57
N GLN A 417 15.86 0.15 -20.86
CA GLN A 417 14.52 0.42 -21.36
C GLN A 417 14.07 -0.70 -22.30
N VAL A 418 12.81 -1.09 -22.25
CA VAL A 418 12.26 -2.22 -23.01
C VAL A 418 11.10 -1.72 -23.87
N LEU A 419 11.08 -2.13 -25.13
CA LEU A 419 9.98 -1.88 -26.05
C LEU A 419 8.81 -2.77 -25.64
N ARG A 420 7.65 -2.17 -25.39
CA ARG A 420 6.48 -2.90 -24.92
C ARG A 420 5.25 -2.67 -25.80
N PRO A 421 4.32 -3.66 -25.88
CA PRO A 421 3.14 -3.55 -26.72
C PRO A 421 2.20 -2.42 -26.28
N PRO A 422 1.39 -1.85 -27.19
CA PRO A 422 0.43 -0.79 -26.86
C PRO A 422 -0.77 -1.30 -26.04
N ALA A 423 -1.07 -2.61 -26.11
CA ALA A 423 -2.12 -3.29 -25.37
C ALA A 423 -1.68 -4.73 -25.05
N ALA A 424 -2.26 -5.32 -24.00
CA ALA A 424 -2.00 -6.71 -23.69
C ALA A 424 -2.46 -7.63 -24.83
N GLY A 425 -1.70 -8.70 -25.09
CA GLY A 425 -1.97 -9.61 -26.20
C GLY A 425 -1.56 -9.10 -27.58
N ALA A 426 -1.14 -7.84 -27.73
CA ALA A 426 -0.66 -7.34 -29.01
C ALA A 426 0.69 -8.00 -29.39
N ALA A 427 0.80 -8.43 -30.64
CA ALA A 427 1.98 -9.13 -31.16
C ALA A 427 2.85 -8.17 -31.98
N LEU A 428 4.18 -8.20 -31.76
CA LEU A 428 5.11 -7.40 -32.54
C LEU A 428 5.26 -8.02 -33.94
N ARG A 429 4.75 -7.33 -34.96
CA ARG A 429 4.82 -7.76 -36.36
C ARG A 429 6.20 -7.45 -36.96
N SER A 430 6.66 -6.22 -36.76
CA SER A 430 7.94 -5.73 -37.28
C SER A 430 8.46 -4.59 -36.40
N VAL A 431 9.77 -4.32 -36.45
CA VAL A 431 10.37 -3.16 -35.79
C VAL A 431 11.59 -2.66 -36.56
N GLU A 432 11.64 -1.37 -36.86
CA GLU A 432 12.84 -0.73 -37.39
C GLU A 432 13.75 -0.27 -36.24
N LEU A 433 14.99 -0.77 -36.21
CA LEU A 433 15.96 -0.53 -35.13
C LEU A 433 17.22 0.23 -35.56
N GLY A 434 17.36 0.56 -36.86
CA GLY A 434 18.61 1.09 -37.42
C GLY A 434 19.10 2.39 -36.77
N GLU A 435 18.19 3.20 -36.23
CA GLU A 435 18.51 4.48 -35.56
C GLU A 435 18.67 4.34 -34.04
N VAL A 436 18.37 3.18 -33.45
CA VAL A 436 18.40 2.98 -31.99
C VAL A 436 19.84 2.98 -31.47
N THR A 437 20.74 2.29 -32.17
CA THR A 437 22.15 2.15 -31.77
C THR A 437 22.90 3.48 -31.90
N SER A 438 23.62 3.85 -30.84
CA SER A 438 24.46 5.05 -30.77
C SER A 438 25.57 4.83 -29.74
N ASP A 439 26.58 5.70 -29.72
CA ASP A 439 27.68 5.60 -28.75
C ASP A 439 27.15 5.54 -27.31
N GLY A 440 27.60 4.53 -26.55
CA GLY A 440 27.16 4.31 -25.17
C GLY A 440 25.80 3.62 -25.01
N VAL A 441 25.13 3.23 -26.10
CA VAL A 441 23.86 2.47 -26.07
C VAL A 441 24.07 1.05 -26.60
N THR A 442 23.68 0.06 -25.81
CA THR A 442 23.69 -1.36 -26.18
C THR A 442 22.28 -1.82 -26.50
N LEU A 443 22.03 -2.22 -27.75
CA LEU A 443 20.76 -2.85 -28.16
C LEU A 443 20.78 -4.33 -27.79
N VAL A 444 19.71 -4.80 -27.15
CA VAL A 444 19.46 -6.21 -26.83
C VAL A 444 18.20 -6.65 -27.58
N HIS A 445 18.34 -7.62 -28.48
CA HIS A 445 17.26 -8.11 -29.34
C HIS A 445 17.25 -9.65 -29.33
N GLU A 446 16.29 -10.23 -28.61
CA GLU A 446 16.16 -11.67 -28.37
C GLU A 446 14.74 -12.15 -28.73
N GLY A 447 14.56 -12.64 -29.95
CA GLY A 447 13.21 -12.98 -30.45
C GLY A 447 12.32 -11.74 -30.49
N ALA A 448 11.18 -11.76 -29.78
CA ALA A 448 10.30 -10.60 -29.66
C ALA A 448 10.73 -9.60 -28.57
N PHE A 449 11.74 -9.92 -27.76
CA PHE A 449 12.24 -9.02 -26.73
C PHE A 449 13.20 -8.00 -27.35
N VAL A 450 12.86 -6.71 -27.23
CA VAL A 450 13.69 -5.59 -27.67
C VAL A 450 13.90 -4.65 -26.50
N GLY A 451 15.15 -4.39 -26.15
CA GLY A 451 15.52 -3.42 -25.14
C GLY A 451 16.85 -2.75 -25.41
N VAL A 452 17.12 -1.67 -24.69
CA VAL A 452 18.37 -0.92 -24.77
C VAL A 452 18.95 -0.69 -23.39
N VAL A 453 20.27 -0.67 -23.29
CA VAL A 453 21.01 -0.36 -22.07
C VAL A 453 21.94 0.81 -22.33
N ALA A 454 21.88 1.84 -21.47
CA ALA A 454 22.72 3.04 -21.57
C ALA A 454 23.28 3.45 -20.20
N ALA A 455 24.20 4.42 -20.19
CA ALA A 455 24.77 4.93 -18.95
C ALA A 455 23.75 5.71 -18.09
N THR A 456 22.77 6.37 -18.73
CA THR A 456 21.73 7.15 -18.05
C THR A 456 20.32 6.73 -18.49
N PRO A 457 19.28 6.97 -17.66
CA PRO A 457 17.90 6.72 -18.03
C PRO A 457 17.46 7.49 -19.29
N ASP A 458 17.87 8.76 -19.42
CA ASP A 458 17.56 9.63 -20.55
C ASP A 458 18.11 9.10 -21.87
N GLN A 459 19.37 8.63 -21.88
CA GLN A 459 19.98 8.02 -23.06
C GLN A 459 19.23 6.75 -23.48
N ALA A 460 18.88 5.88 -22.52
CA ALA A 460 18.14 4.65 -22.80
C ALA A 460 16.75 4.97 -23.38
N ARG A 461 16.00 5.90 -22.78
CA ARG A 461 14.68 6.32 -23.29
C ARG A 461 14.76 6.94 -24.67
N SER A 462 15.68 7.89 -24.87
CA SER A 462 15.86 8.59 -26.14
C SER A 462 16.28 7.65 -27.26
N ALA A 463 17.06 6.60 -26.94
CA ALA A 463 17.42 5.57 -27.90
C ALA A 463 16.22 4.70 -28.29
N LEU A 464 15.48 4.19 -27.31
CA LEU A 464 14.34 3.33 -27.56
C LEU A 464 13.21 4.05 -28.31
N ALA A 465 13.01 5.35 -28.06
CA ALA A 465 12.01 6.18 -28.74
C ALA A 465 12.23 6.30 -30.26
N ARG A 466 13.41 5.94 -30.78
CA ARG A 466 13.70 5.90 -32.22
C ARG A 466 13.28 4.57 -32.88
N ALA A 467 12.92 3.57 -32.09
CA ALA A 467 12.35 2.32 -32.62
C ALA A 467 10.97 2.60 -33.22
N LYS A 468 10.68 2.01 -34.38
CA LYS A 468 9.37 2.12 -35.04
C LYS A 468 8.72 0.74 -35.10
N PRO A 469 7.95 0.36 -34.07
CA PRO A 469 7.29 -0.95 -34.03
C PRO A 469 5.95 -0.93 -34.78
N GLU A 470 5.63 -2.04 -35.42
CA GLU A 470 4.29 -2.34 -35.92
C GLU A 470 3.68 -3.48 -35.11
N TRP A 471 2.46 -3.28 -34.62
CA TRP A 471 1.76 -4.24 -33.76
C TRP A 471 0.50 -4.78 -34.43
N ASP A 472 0.24 -6.06 -34.24
CA ASP A 472 -1.06 -6.69 -34.45
C ASP A 472 -1.85 -6.61 -33.15
N LEU A 473 -2.96 -5.86 -33.13
CA LEU A 473 -3.83 -5.74 -31.96
C LEU A 473 -4.76 -6.97 -31.83
N PRO A 474 -5.09 -7.40 -30.61
CA PRO A 474 -6.07 -8.46 -30.40
C PRO A 474 -7.48 -7.98 -30.81
N ASN A 475 -8.40 -8.92 -31.01
CA ASN A 475 -9.80 -8.61 -31.34
C ASN A 475 -10.65 -8.51 -30.05
N GLU A 476 -10.30 -7.58 -29.17
CA GLU A 476 -11.03 -7.33 -27.93
C GLU A 476 -12.15 -6.29 -28.10
N PRO A 477 -13.28 -6.42 -27.39
CA PRO A 477 -14.34 -5.42 -27.39
C PRO A 477 -13.87 -4.07 -26.83
N GLY A 478 -14.60 -2.99 -27.16
CA GLY A 478 -14.47 -1.72 -26.46
C GLY A 478 -15.33 -1.66 -25.18
N GLU A 479 -15.13 -0.63 -24.37
CA GLU A 479 -15.83 -0.44 -23.09
C GLU A 479 -17.36 -0.48 -23.19
N VAL A 480 -17.94 0.06 -24.27
CA VAL A 480 -19.40 0.09 -24.50
C VAL A 480 -20.01 -1.31 -24.60
N ASP A 481 -19.25 -2.28 -25.12
CA ASP A 481 -19.70 -3.65 -25.32
C ASP A 481 -19.32 -4.59 -24.17
N LEU A 482 -18.69 -4.08 -23.11
CA LEU A 482 -18.11 -4.87 -22.02
C LEU A 482 -19.15 -5.79 -21.35
N GLU A 483 -20.31 -5.27 -20.95
CA GLU A 483 -21.33 -6.11 -20.30
C GLU A 483 -21.79 -7.26 -21.21
N SER A 484 -22.15 -6.94 -22.46
CA SER A 484 -22.58 -7.93 -23.44
C SER A 484 -21.50 -8.98 -23.68
N HIS A 485 -20.24 -8.56 -23.73
CA HIS A 485 -19.09 -9.47 -23.87
C HIS A 485 -18.97 -10.41 -22.67
N LEU A 486 -18.95 -9.89 -21.44
CA LEU A 486 -18.78 -10.72 -20.22
C LEU A 486 -19.91 -11.74 -20.07
N ARG A 487 -21.14 -11.38 -20.47
CA ARG A 487 -22.28 -12.30 -20.46
C ARG A 487 -22.16 -13.41 -21.51
N ALA A 488 -21.60 -13.09 -22.68
CA ALA A 488 -21.54 -14.01 -23.83
C ALA A 488 -20.30 -14.92 -23.86
N HIS A 489 -19.26 -14.62 -23.07
CA HIS A 489 -17.99 -15.35 -23.07
C HIS A 489 -17.64 -15.94 -21.71
N PRO A 490 -18.47 -16.83 -21.14
CA PRO A 490 -18.11 -17.56 -19.92
C PRO A 490 -16.86 -18.43 -20.17
N VAL A 491 -16.02 -18.53 -19.15
CA VAL A 491 -14.88 -19.46 -19.12
C VAL A 491 -14.94 -20.29 -17.85
N GLU A 492 -14.32 -21.48 -17.88
CA GLU A 492 -14.33 -22.37 -16.71
C GLU A 492 -13.54 -21.78 -15.55
N ASP A 493 -12.35 -21.25 -15.85
CA ASP A 493 -11.45 -20.59 -14.90
C ASP A 493 -10.87 -19.31 -15.54
N GLU A 494 -10.86 -18.20 -14.80
CA GLU A 494 -10.09 -17.00 -15.13
C GLU A 494 -9.50 -16.39 -13.86
N GLY A 495 -8.22 -16.00 -13.90
CA GLY A 495 -7.52 -15.48 -12.73
C GLY A 495 -7.18 -16.57 -11.71
N TRP A 496 -7.67 -16.43 -10.47
CA TRP A 496 -7.23 -17.22 -9.30
C TRP A 496 -8.34 -18.08 -8.68
N GLU A 497 -9.59 -17.93 -9.13
CA GLU A 497 -10.74 -18.66 -8.62
C GLU A 497 -11.48 -19.34 -9.77
N GLY A 498 -11.85 -20.61 -9.58
CA GLY A 498 -12.80 -21.27 -10.46
C GLY A 498 -14.24 -20.87 -10.15
N GLY A 499 -15.18 -21.36 -10.96
CA GLY A 499 -16.60 -21.13 -10.74
C GLY A 499 -17.05 -21.48 -9.31
N PHE A 500 -17.91 -20.63 -8.72
CA PHE A 500 -18.49 -20.86 -7.40
C PHE A 500 -19.99 -21.00 -7.52
N HIS A 501 -20.55 -22.02 -6.88
CA HIS A 501 -22.00 -22.23 -6.80
C HIS A 501 -22.42 -22.65 -5.40
N ARG A 502 -23.42 -21.96 -4.85
CA ARG A 502 -24.08 -22.34 -3.60
C ARG A 502 -25.58 -22.15 -3.74
N ALA A 503 -26.33 -23.21 -3.48
CA ALA A 503 -27.79 -23.18 -3.45
C ALA A 503 -28.34 -23.78 -2.16
N THR A 504 -29.45 -23.23 -1.66
CA THR A 504 -30.20 -23.74 -0.51
C THR A 504 -31.68 -23.37 -0.71
N GLY A 505 -32.60 -24.29 -0.42
CA GLY A 505 -34.04 -24.07 -0.61
C GLY A 505 -34.50 -24.05 -2.08
N ASP A 506 -35.72 -23.57 -2.31
CA ASP A 506 -36.34 -23.43 -3.64
C ASP A 506 -36.49 -21.94 -3.98
N VAL A 507 -35.42 -21.37 -4.55
CA VAL A 507 -35.31 -19.94 -4.86
C VAL A 507 -36.35 -19.51 -5.90
N GLY A 508 -36.59 -20.33 -6.92
CA GLY A 508 -37.55 -20.03 -7.98
C GLY A 508 -38.96 -19.84 -7.42
N ARG A 509 -39.45 -20.84 -6.67
CA ARG A 509 -40.76 -20.75 -6.03
C ARG A 509 -40.85 -19.61 -5.01
N ALA A 510 -39.79 -19.38 -4.24
CA ALA A 510 -39.78 -18.32 -3.24
C ALA A 510 -39.82 -16.93 -3.87
N LEU A 511 -39.17 -16.72 -5.02
CA LEU A 511 -39.26 -15.48 -5.81
C LEU A 511 -40.64 -15.30 -6.45
N GLU A 512 -41.25 -16.37 -6.96
CA GLU A 512 -42.60 -16.33 -7.57
C GLU A 512 -43.69 -15.94 -6.56
N THR A 513 -43.51 -16.32 -5.30
CA THR A 513 -44.49 -16.08 -4.23
C THR A 513 -44.14 -14.89 -3.32
N ALA A 514 -43.02 -14.23 -3.56
CA ALA A 514 -42.59 -13.06 -2.79
C ALA A 514 -43.56 -11.89 -2.97
N GLN A 515 -43.82 -11.16 -1.88
CA GLN A 515 -44.73 -10.01 -1.89
C GLN A 515 -44.01 -8.72 -2.28
N ILE A 516 -42.72 -8.65 -1.97
CA ILE A 516 -41.78 -7.64 -2.45
C ILE A 516 -40.72 -8.36 -3.26
N ARG A 517 -40.38 -7.82 -4.44
CA ARG A 517 -39.35 -8.37 -5.33
C ARG A 517 -38.46 -7.26 -5.85
N ILE A 518 -37.15 -7.50 -5.77
CA ILE A 518 -36.11 -6.70 -6.43
C ILE A 518 -35.54 -7.55 -7.57
N ASP A 519 -35.31 -6.94 -8.73
CA ASP A 519 -34.64 -7.54 -9.89
C ASP A 519 -33.76 -6.45 -10.50
N ALA A 520 -32.45 -6.54 -10.29
CA ALA A 520 -31.53 -5.45 -10.58
C ALA A 520 -30.15 -5.96 -11.01
N THR A 521 -29.52 -5.20 -11.91
CA THR A 521 -28.13 -5.40 -12.32
C THR A 521 -27.27 -4.26 -11.80
N TYR A 522 -26.11 -4.60 -11.25
CA TYR A 522 -25.10 -3.69 -10.75
C TYR A 522 -23.81 -3.84 -11.55
N ARG A 523 -23.09 -2.74 -11.78
CA ARG A 523 -21.84 -2.75 -12.55
C ARG A 523 -20.71 -2.06 -11.81
N THR A 524 -19.49 -2.51 -12.05
CA THR A 524 -18.28 -1.83 -11.58
C THR A 524 -17.24 -1.77 -12.68
N ALA A 525 -16.63 -0.61 -12.90
CA ALA A 525 -15.55 -0.44 -13.87
C ALA A 525 -14.22 -1.07 -13.43
N PHE A 526 -13.34 -1.30 -14.40
CA PHE A 526 -11.93 -1.59 -14.17
C PHE A 526 -11.26 -0.43 -13.42
N ILE A 527 -10.36 -0.75 -12.49
CA ILE A 527 -9.61 0.25 -11.71
C ILE A 527 -8.13 -0.08 -11.69
N ALA A 528 -7.28 0.94 -11.81
CA ALA A 528 -5.84 0.82 -11.70
C ALA A 528 -5.37 0.97 -10.24
N HIS A 529 -4.32 0.24 -9.86
CA HIS A 529 -3.72 0.32 -8.51
C HIS A 529 -3.09 1.69 -8.24
N VAL A 530 -2.42 2.23 -9.24
CA VAL A 530 -1.66 3.49 -9.19
C VAL A 530 -0.69 3.54 -7.99
N PRO A 531 0.19 2.53 -7.78
CA PRO A 531 1.18 2.59 -6.71
C PRO A 531 2.07 3.83 -6.91
N MET A 532 2.43 4.52 -5.83
CA MET A 532 3.22 5.75 -5.95
C MET A 532 4.59 5.47 -6.57
N GLU A 533 5.19 4.32 -6.24
CA GLU A 533 6.35 3.76 -6.94
C GLU A 533 5.89 2.84 -8.08
N THR A 534 6.23 3.17 -9.32
CA THR A 534 6.10 2.23 -10.46
C THR A 534 7.06 1.05 -10.30
N ARG A 535 6.80 -0.04 -11.00
CA ARG A 535 7.68 -1.21 -11.00
C ARG A 535 9.12 -0.84 -11.36
N ALA A 536 10.04 -1.30 -10.53
CA ALA A 536 11.47 -1.13 -10.73
C ALA A 536 12.22 -2.36 -10.24
N ALA A 537 13.24 -2.76 -10.98
CA ALA A 537 14.16 -3.81 -10.59
C ALA A 537 15.60 -3.45 -10.94
N VAL A 538 16.54 -3.88 -10.10
CA VAL A 538 17.97 -3.94 -10.40
C VAL A 538 18.37 -5.40 -10.44
N ALA A 539 19.08 -5.82 -11.48
CA ALA A 539 19.62 -7.17 -11.59
C ALA A 539 21.15 -7.13 -11.75
N GLU A 540 21.83 -8.03 -11.06
CA GLU A 540 23.28 -8.18 -11.07
C GLU A 540 23.66 -9.66 -11.15
N TRP A 541 24.56 -9.98 -12.08
CA TRP A 541 25.15 -11.31 -12.22
C TRP A 541 26.54 -11.32 -11.61
N SER A 542 26.82 -12.28 -10.73
CA SER A 542 28.16 -12.52 -10.21
C SER A 542 29.00 -13.37 -11.17
N ASP A 543 30.32 -13.33 -10.99
CA ASP A 543 31.29 -14.06 -11.83
C ASP A 543 31.07 -15.59 -11.80
N ASP A 544 30.52 -16.13 -10.71
CA ASP A 544 30.16 -17.55 -10.57
C ASP A 544 28.80 -17.90 -11.19
N GLY A 545 28.17 -16.95 -11.89
CA GLY A 545 26.93 -17.15 -12.65
C GLY A 545 25.66 -17.07 -11.80
N ARG A 546 25.73 -16.60 -10.56
CA ARG A 546 24.53 -16.39 -9.73
C ARG A 546 23.91 -15.02 -10.01
N LEU A 547 22.59 -14.94 -9.83
CA LEU A 547 21.79 -13.75 -10.09
C LEU A 547 21.25 -13.17 -8.78
N THR A 548 21.42 -11.88 -8.56
CA THR A 548 20.76 -11.13 -7.49
C THR A 548 19.85 -10.07 -8.09
N ILE A 549 18.61 -9.99 -7.60
CA ILE A 549 17.61 -9.02 -8.04
C ILE A 549 17.08 -8.25 -6.85
N TRP A 550 17.09 -6.91 -6.94
CA TRP A 550 16.38 -6.03 -6.02
C TRP A 550 15.11 -5.54 -6.70
N THR A 551 13.94 -5.89 -6.17
CA THR A 551 12.65 -5.49 -6.77
C THR A 551 11.56 -5.32 -5.72
N GLY A 552 10.62 -4.41 -5.98
CA GLY A 552 9.44 -4.22 -5.14
C GLY A 552 8.35 -5.20 -5.54
N THR A 553 8.14 -6.25 -4.77
CA THR A 553 7.10 -7.27 -5.03
C THR A 553 6.42 -7.70 -3.74
N GLN A 554 5.16 -8.13 -3.83
CA GLN A 554 4.46 -8.78 -2.72
C GLN A 554 4.71 -10.30 -2.67
N VAL A 555 5.30 -10.88 -3.73
CA VAL A 555 5.53 -12.34 -3.88
C VAL A 555 7.01 -12.63 -4.24
N PRO A 556 7.96 -12.48 -3.30
CA PRO A 556 9.39 -12.61 -3.59
C PRO A 556 9.77 -13.94 -4.25
N PHE A 557 9.21 -15.04 -3.74
CA PHE A 557 9.48 -16.40 -4.21
C PHE A 557 8.83 -16.65 -5.58
N GLY A 558 7.59 -16.20 -5.80
CA GLY A 558 6.95 -16.24 -7.13
C GLY A 558 7.76 -15.49 -8.19
N VAL A 559 8.36 -14.34 -7.85
CA VAL A 559 9.27 -13.63 -8.77
C VAL A 559 10.53 -14.46 -9.04
N ARG A 560 11.09 -15.16 -8.04
CA ARG A 560 12.24 -16.06 -8.24
C ARG A 560 11.91 -17.18 -9.21
N GLU A 561 10.75 -17.81 -9.06
CA GLU A 561 10.23 -18.86 -9.95
C GLU A 561 10.03 -18.34 -11.38
N GLU A 562 9.36 -17.20 -11.54
CA GLU A 562 9.13 -16.58 -12.85
C GLU A 562 10.45 -16.26 -13.57
N VAL A 563 11.44 -15.71 -12.85
CA VAL A 563 12.76 -15.41 -13.43
C VAL A 563 13.52 -16.70 -13.77
N ALA A 564 13.47 -17.72 -12.91
CA ALA A 564 14.08 -19.03 -13.18
C ALA A 564 13.54 -19.63 -14.48
N ALA A 565 12.21 -19.64 -14.62
CA ALA A 565 11.53 -20.13 -15.83
C ALA A 565 11.90 -19.29 -17.06
N ALA A 566 11.86 -17.96 -16.96
CA ALA A 566 12.12 -17.05 -18.07
C ALA A 566 13.57 -17.07 -18.58
N LEU A 567 14.54 -17.46 -17.74
CA LEU A 567 15.96 -17.54 -18.07
C LEU A 567 16.47 -18.98 -18.26
N ALA A 568 15.63 -19.98 -17.97
CA ALA A 568 15.96 -21.40 -17.95
C ALA A 568 17.19 -21.72 -17.06
N ILE A 569 17.20 -21.19 -15.83
CA ILE A 569 18.25 -21.46 -14.83
C ILE A 569 17.63 -21.98 -13.52
N PRO A 570 18.37 -22.72 -12.68
CA PRO A 570 17.85 -23.20 -11.41
C PRO A 570 17.50 -22.05 -10.45
N GLU A 571 16.40 -22.17 -9.71
CA GLU A 571 16.03 -21.21 -8.66
C GLU A 571 17.15 -20.99 -7.63
N ALA A 572 17.91 -22.03 -7.30
CA ALA A 572 19.02 -21.96 -6.36
C ALA A 572 20.13 -20.96 -6.77
N ALA A 573 20.21 -20.60 -8.05
CA ALA A 573 21.13 -19.60 -8.57
C ALA A 573 20.62 -18.15 -8.38
N ILE A 574 19.35 -17.96 -8.05
CA ILE A 574 18.68 -16.66 -8.03
C ILE A 574 18.37 -16.24 -6.59
N ARG A 575 18.74 -15.01 -6.23
CA ARG A 575 18.32 -14.34 -5.00
C ARG A 575 17.45 -13.14 -5.34
N VAL A 576 16.25 -13.09 -4.80
CA VAL A 576 15.39 -11.90 -4.85
C VAL A 576 15.43 -11.25 -3.46
N ILE A 577 15.79 -9.97 -3.43
CA ILE A 577 15.78 -9.12 -2.25
C ILE A 577 14.69 -8.08 -2.46
N VAL A 578 13.80 -7.92 -1.48
CA VAL A 578 12.75 -6.89 -1.51
C VAL A 578 13.10 -5.74 -0.60
N PRO A 579 13.63 -4.61 -1.13
CA PRO A 579 13.66 -3.36 -0.39
C PRO A 579 12.25 -2.91 -0.02
N ASP A 580 12.12 -2.01 0.95
CA ASP A 580 10.83 -1.38 1.21
C ASP A 580 10.32 -0.71 -0.08
N PHE A 581 9.05 -0.92 -0.46
CA PHE A 581 8.52 -0.47 -1.75
C PHE A 581 7.30 0.46 -1.61
N GLY A 582 7.11 1.35 -2.59
CA GLY A 582 6.16 2.47 -2.57
C GLY A 582 4.70 2.11 -2.87
N GLY A 583 4.17 1.06 -2.22
CA GLY A 583 2.82 0.56 -2.41
C GLY A 583 2.73 -0.52 -3.49
N GLY A 584 1.75 -1.42 -3.33
CA GLY A 584 1.43 -2.50 -4.28
C GLY A 584 -0.06 -2.72 -4.43
N PHE A 585 -0.81 -2.72 -3.31
CA PHE A 585 -2.27 -2.82 -3.28
C PHE A 585 -2.84 -4.07 -3.96
N GLY A 586 -2.07 -5.16 -3.96
CA GLY A 586 -2.38 -6.39 -4.69
C GLY A 586 -1.85 -6.38 -6.11
N GLY A 587 -1.36 -5.25 -6.62
CA GLY A 587 -0.96 -5.08 -8.02
C GLY A 587 0.48 -5.45 -8.33
N LYS A 588 1.36 -5.74 -7.34
CA LYS A 588 2.80 -6.04 -7.56
C LYS A 588 3.12 -7.52 -7.32
N HIS A 589 2.39 -8.41 -8.02
CA HIS A 589 2.64 -9.86 -7.95
C HIS A 589 3.49 -10.36 -9.14
N ALA A 590 3.39 -9.73 -10.31
CA ALA A 590 4.13 -10.18 -11.49
C ALA A 590 5.61 -9.72 -11.49
N GLY A 591 6.51 -10.62 -11.89
CA GLY A 591 7.96 -10.46 -11.97
C GLY A 591 8.48 -9.89 -13.29
N GLY A 592 7.63 -9.41 -14.19
CA GLY A 592 8.02 -8.93 -15.53
C GLY A 592 9.20 -7.94 -15.54
N VAL A 593 9.19 -6.92 -14.68
CA VAL A 593 10.31 -5.94 -14.57
C VAL A 593 11.62 -6.59 -14.10
N ALA A 594 11.55 -7.63 -13.28
CA ALA A 594 12.72 -8.38 -12.82
C ALA A 594 13.30 -9.25 -13.94
N VAL A 595 12.45 -9.89 -14.75
CA VAL A 595 12.87 -10.62 -15.94
C VAL A 595 13.55 -9.69 -16.95
N GLU A 596 12.96 -8.53 -17.21
CA GLU A 596 13.52 -7.49 -18.07
C GLU A 596 14.92 -7.07 -17.61
N ALA A 597 15.07 -6.71 -16.33
CA ALA A 597 16.35 -6.31 -15.76
C ALA A 597 17.39 -7.45 -15.85
N ALA A 598 17.01 -8.68 -15.54
CA ALA A 598 17.92 -9.82 -15.57
C ALA A 598 18.42 -10.16 -16.98
N ARG A 599 17.56 -10.08 -18.00
CA ARG A 599 17.95 -10.27 -19.41
C ARG A 599 18.93 -9.20 -19.87
N LEU A 600 18.63 -7.92 -19.60
CA LEU A 600 19.49 -6.81 -19.98
C LEU A 600 20.84 -6.84 -19.24
N ALA A 601 20.84 -7.20 -17.95
CA ALA A 601 22.08 -7.37 -17.18
C ALA A 601 22.93 -8.52 -17.73
N ARG A 602 22.31 -9.64 -18.10
CA ARG A 602 23.01 -10.79 -18.70
C ARG A 602 23.65 -10.42 -20.04
N ALA A 603 22.91 -9.73 -20.90
CA ALA A 603 23.36 -9.35 -22.23
C ALA A 603 24.52 -8.34 -22.21
N THR A 604 24.63 -7.53 -21.15
CA THR A 604 25.64 -6.46 -21.05
C THR A 604 26.78 -6.76 -20.09
N GLY A 605 26.67 -7.79 -19.24
CA GLY A 605 27.66 -8.11 -18.22
C GLY A 605 27.83 -7.01 -17.16
N SER A 606 26.84 -6.15 -16.99
CA SER A 606 26.82 -5.05 -16.00
C SER A 606 25.54 -5.12 -15.18
N PRO A 607 25.49 -4.62 -13.94
CA PRO A 607 24.23 -4.44 -13.23
C PRO A 607 23.30 -3.53 -14.03
N VAL A 608 22.03 -3.89 -14.19
CA VAL A 608 21.05 -3.08 -14.94
C VAL A 608 19.83 -2.76 -14.09
N LYS A 609 19.47 -1.48 -14.03
CA LYS A 609 18.21 -0.98 -13.48
C LYS A 609 17.18 -0.79 -14.58
N VAL A 610 16.01 -1.40 -14.44
CA VAL A 610 14.82 -1.13 -15.26
C VAL A 610 13.74 -0.51 -14.38
N ARG A 611 13.11 0.56 -14.87
CA ARG A 611 11.97 1.22 -14.23
C ARG A 611 10.89 1.45 -15.28
N TRP A 612 9.68 1.01 -14.96
CA TRP A 612 8.49 1.27 -15.77
C TRP A 612 8.11 2.76 -15.67
N SER A 613 7.68 3.33 -16.79
CA SER A 613 7.00 4.63 -16.77
C SER A 613 5.62 4.50 -16.09
N ARG A 614 4.95 5.62 -15.82
CA ARG A 614 3.58 5.58 -15.30
C ARG A 614 2.63 4.96 -16.33
N GLU A 615 2.80 5.27 -17.59
CA GLU A 615 2.05 4.73 -18.72
C GLU A 615 2.24 3.20 -18.84
N ASP A 616 3.47 2.70 -18.70
CA ASP A 616 3.75 1.26 -18.64
C ASP A 616 3.01 0.60 -17.45
N GLU A 617 3.02 1.24 -16.27
CA GLU A 617 2.33 0.73 -15.09
C GLU A 617 0.82 0.58 -15.32
N PHE A 618 0.19 1.51 -16.04
CA PHE A 618 -1.23 1.43 -16.41
C PHE A 618 -1.51 0.35 -17.44
N ARG A 619 -0.71 0.25 -18.50
CA ARG A 619 -0.97 -0.65 -19.62
C ARG A 619 -0.59 -2.11 -19.35
N HIS A 620 0.44 -2.33 -18.52
CA HIS A 620 1.10 -3.64 -18.37
C HIS A 620 1.02 -4.19 -16.95
N GLY A 621 0.65 -3.34 -15.98
CA GLY A 621 0.01 -3.83 -14.78
C GLY A 621 -1.33 -4.48 -15.14
N TYR A 622 -1.80 -5.39 -14.30
CA TYR A 622 -3.19 -5.83 -14.38
C TYR A 622 -4.07 -4.87 -13.57
N LEU A 623 -5.37 -4.93 -13.82
CA LEU A 623 -6.37 -4.05 -13.23
C LEU A 623 -7.21 -4.78 -12.19
N ARG A 624 -7.88 -4.04 -11.31
CA ARG A 624 -9.02 -4.60 -10.58
C ARG A 624 -10.09 -4.99 -11.61
N PRO A 625 -10.64 -6.21 -11.56
CA PRO A 625 -11.69 -6.65 -12.47
C PRO A 625 -12.90 -5.71 -12.50
N ALA A 626 -13.47 -5.54 -13.69
CA ALA A 626 -14.84 -5.06 -13.83
C ALA A 626 -15.83 -6.16 -13.39
N ALA A 627 -17.06 -5.78 -13.06
CA ALA A 627 -18.10 -6.71 -12.61
C ALA A 627 -19.44 -6.38 -13.24
N VAL A 628 -20.21 -7.43 -13.57
CA VAL A 628 -21.65 -7.34 -13.81
C VAL A 628 -22.31 -8.29 -12.81
N ILE A 629 -23.19 -7.77 -11.97
CA ILE A 629 -23.77 -8.52 -10.86
C ILE A 629 -25.29 -8.41 -10.93
N ASP A 630 -25.95 -9.54 -11.16
CA ASP A 630 -27.40 -9.63 -11.15
C ASP A 630 -27.89 -10.06 -9.77
N ILE A 631 -28.88 -9.35 -9.21
CA ILE A 631 -29.51 -9.69 -7.94
C ILE A 631 -31.02 -9.80 -8.14
N ARG A 632 -31.59 -10.90 -7.62
CA ARG A 632 -33.03 -11.01 -7.37
C ARG A 632 -33.29 -11.30 -5.91
N ALA A 633 -34.05 -10.44 -5.25
CA ALA A 633 -34.40 -10.60 -3.84
C ALA A 633 -35.92 -10.67 -3.67
N GLY A 634 -36.37 -11.49 -2.73
CA GLY A 634 -37.76 -11.64 -2.34
C GLY A 634 -37.94 -11.42 -0.84
N ALA A 635 -39.02 -10.73 -0.46
CA ALA A 635 -39.41 -10.56 0.94
C ALA A 635 -40.94 -10.64 1.12
N ASP A 636 -41.36 -10.94 2.35
CA ASP A 636 -42.76 -10.80 2.78
C ASP A 636 -43.01 -9.47 3.49
N ARG A 637 -44.28 -9.04 3.58
CA ARG A 637 -44.67 -7.78 4.23
C ARG A 637 -44.41 -7.75 5.75
N GLY A 638 -44.06 -8.89 6.35
CA GLY A 638 -43.62 -8.98 7.74
C GLY A 638 -42.15 -8.58 7.93
N GLY A 639 -41.46 -8.24 6.85
CA GLY A 639 -40.07 -7.82 6.88
C GLY A 639 -39.07 -8.96 6.72
N ARG A 640 -39.53 -10.20 6.47
CA ARG A 640 -38.63 -11.36 6.35
C ARG A 640 -38.18 -11.58 4.91
N LEU A 641 -36.88 -11.77 4.71
CA LEU A 641 -36.30 -12.21 3.44
C LEU A 641 -36.74 -13.65 3.13
N THR A 642 -37.35 -13.85 1.97
CA THR A 642 -37.83 -15.17 1.51
C THR A 642 -36.89 -15.78 0.48
N ALA A 643 -36.25 -14.98 -0.36
CA ALA A 643 -35.37 -15.44 -1.42
C ALA A 643 -34.22 -14.47 -1.69
N TRP A 644 -33.06 -15.01 -2.06
CA TRP A 644 -31.92 -14.23 -2.54
C TRP A 644 -31.18 -15.00 -3.63
N GLU A 645 -31.10 -14.41 -4.80
CA GLU A 645 -30.29 -14.86 -5.93
C GLU A 645 -29.27 -13.77 -6.25
N MET A 646 -28.00 -14.14 -6.37
CA MET A 646 -26.93 -13.23 -6.78
C MET A 646 -25.92 -13.95 -7.67
N THR A 647 -25.73 -13.43 -8.88
CA THR A 647 -24.77 -13.93 -9.85
C THR A 647 -23.73 -12.86 -10.14
N ASN A 648 -22.46 -13.13 -9.81
CA ASN A 648 -21.32 -12.30 -10.18
C ASN A 648 -20.72 -12.81 -11.49
N LEU A 649 -20.66 -11.94 -12.48
CA LEU A 649 -19.95 -12.19 -13.74
C LEU A 649 -18.59 -11.47 -13.68
N ASN A 650 -17.53 -12.20 -14.02
CA ASN A 650 -16.13 -11.73 -14.16
C ASN A 650 -15.33 -11.48 -12.87
N SER A 651 -15.83 -10.68 -11.93
CA SER A 651 -14.92 -10.07 -10.93
C SER A 651 -14.39 -11.01 -9.83
N GLY A 652 -15.08 -12.11 -9.55
CA GLY A 652 -14.68 -13.11 -8.54
C GLY A 652 -15.75 -13.40 -7.48
N SER A 653 -15.46 -14.41 -6.66
CA SER A 653 -16.38 -14.93 -5.63
C SER A 653 -16.15 -14.35 -4.22
N PHE A 654 -15.02 -13.67 -3.97
CA PHE A 654 -14.77 -13.03 -2.67
C PHE A 654 -15.90 -12.05 -2.30
N GLY A 655 -16.38 -12.12 -1.06
CA GLY A 655 -17.52 -11.34 -0.57
C GLY A 655 -18.89 -11.71 -1.15
N LEU A 656 -19.01 -12.74 -2.00
CA LEU A 656 -20.27 -13.20 -2.58
C LEU A 656 -21.17 -13.86 -1.53
N THR A 657 -20.60 -14.67 -0.64
CA THR A 657 -21.33 -15.16 0.55
C THR A 657 -21.55 -14.00 1.50
N GLY A 658 -22.80 -13.52 1.55
CA GLY A 658 -23.22 -12.45 2.46
C GLY A 658 -23.43 -12.92 3.90
N PRO A 659 -23.52 -11.98 4.86
CA PRO A 659 -23.69 -12.30 6.27
C PRO A 659 -25.16 -12.54 6.68
N TYR A 660 -26.12 -12.32 5.77
CA TYR A 660 -27.54 -12.37 6.09
C TYR A 660 -28.13 -13.76 5.86
N GLU A 661 -28.99 -14.17 6.80
CA GLU A 661 -29.69 -15.44 6.75
C GLU A 661 -30.91 -15.34 5.84
N VAL A 662 -30.93 -16.16 4.78
CA VAL A 662 -32.04 -16.26 3.83
C VAL A 662 -32.36 -17.74 3.60
N PRO A 663 -33.64 -18.17 3.74
CA PRO A 663 -34.00 -19.58 3.67
C PRO A 663 -33.86 -20.18 2.26
N ASN A 664 -34.06 -19.37 1.22
CA ASN A 664 -33.88 -19.76 -0.18
C ASN A 664 -32.80 -18.88 -0.81
N LEU A 665 -31.62 -19.46 -1.04
CA LEU A 665 -30.42 -18.75 -1.47
C LEU A 665 -29.81 -19.41 -2.71
N ARG A 666 -29.47 -18.63 -3.72
CA ARG A 666 -28.62 -19.05 -4.85
C ARG A 666 -27.53 -18.01 -5.08
N LEU A 667 -26.27 -18.44 -4.99
CA LEU A 667 -25.09 -17.62 -5.22
C LEU A 667 -24.25 -18.27 -6.31
N GLU A 668 -23.84 -17.47 -7.28
CA GLU A 668 -23.07 -17.91 -8.43
C GLU A 668 -21.96 -16.92 -8.74
N TYR A 669 -20.76 -17.44 -9.01
CA TYR A 669 -19.69 -16.72 -9.69
C TYR A 669 -19.41 -17.44 -11.01
N GLN A 670 -19.54 -16.70 -12.09
CA GLN A 670 -19.21 -17.13 -13.44
C GLN A 670 -18.02 -16.30 -13.92
N ALA A 671 -16.86 -16.95 -14.07
CA ALA A 671 -15.72 -16.34 -14.75
C ALA A 671 -16.09 -16.06 -16.22
N ALA A 672 -15.55 -14.98 -16.77
CA ALA A 672 -15.77 -14.59 -18.16
C ALA A 672 -14.44 -14.18 -18.77
N ALA A 673 -14.27 -14.34 -20.08
CA ALA A 673 -13.08 -13.85 -20.76
C ALA A 673 -13.03 -12.32 -20.64
N SER A 674 -12.02 -11.80 -19.96
CA SER A 674 -11.85 -10.37 -19.75
C SER A 674 -11.06 -9.74 -20.89
N PRO A 675 -11.51 -8.61 -21.45
CA PRO A 675 -10.81 -7.94 -22.54
C PRO A 675 -9.52 -7.22 -22.10
N LEU A 676 -9.31 -7.07 -20.78
CA LEU A 676 -8.13 -6.44 -20.20
C LEU A 676 -7.49 -7.35 -19.15
N PRO A 677 -6.16 -7.32 -18.99
CA PRO A 677 -5.50 -8.04 -17.92
C PRO A 677 -6.04 -7.61 -16.55
N GLN A 678 -6.50 -8.57 -15.77
CA GLN A 678 -7.10 -8.32 -14.46
C GLN A 678 -6.51 -9.21 -13.38
N GLY A 679 -6.61 -8.78 -12.12
CA GLY A 679 -6.06 -9.52 -11.00
C GLY A 679 -6.27 -8.86 -9.64
N SER A 680 -5.42 -9.23 -8.69
CA SER A 680 -5.49 -8.80 -7.29
C SER A 680 -5.54 -7.28 -7.12
N TYR A 681 -6.54 -6.76 -6.43
CA TYR A 681 -6.61 -5.37 -5.95
C TYR A 681 -7.04 -5.41 -4.49
N ARG A 682 -6.84 -4.35 -3.71
CA ARG A 682 -7.30 -4.26 -2.32
C ARG A 682 -8.79 -4.64 -2.20
N ALA A 683 -9.05 -5.79 -1.56
CA ALA A 683 -10.37 -6.40 -1.40
C ALA A 683 -11.06 -6.95 -2.67
N LEU A 684 -10.38 -6.99 -3.83
CA LEU A 684 -10.77 -7.76 -5.01
C LEU A 684 -12.27 -7.64 -5.37
N ALA A 685 -12.93 -8.74 -5.72
CA ALA A 685 -14.36 -8.84 -5.99
C ALA A 685 -15.24 -8.41 -4.80
N ALA A 686 -14.72 -8.45 -3.57
CA ALA A 686 -15.52 -8.20 -2.38
C ALA A 686 -16.09 -6.78 -2.39
N THR A 687 -15.40 -5.78 -2.95
CA THR A 687 -15.97 -4.44 -3.10
C THR A 687 -17.19 -4.42 -4.00
N ALA A 688 -17.17 -5.13 -5.13
CA ALA A 688 -18.27 -5.18 -6.07
C ALA A 688 -19.45 -5.98 -5.49
N ASN A 689 -19.16 -7.14 -4.89
CA ASN A 689 -20.17 -7.99 -4.26
C ASN A 689 -20.86 -7.31 -3.07
N HIS A 690 -20.11 -6.58 -2.23
CA HIS A 690 -20.69 -5.80 -1.13
C HIS A 690 -21.49 -4.61 -1.65
N PHE A 691 -21.00 -3.89 -2.67
CA PHE A 691 -21.74 -2.80 -3.30
C PHE A 691 -23.12 -3.25 -3.78
N ALA A 692 -23.18 -4.32 -4.58
CA ALA A 692 -24.43 -4.84 -5.11
C ALA A 692 -25.35 -5.36 -3.99
N ARG A 693 -24.83 -6.22 -3.09
CA ARG A 693 -25.64 -6.82 -2.01
C ARG A 693 -26.22 -5.78 -1.06
N GLU A 694 -25.38 -4.88 -0.56
CA GLU A 694 -25.79 -3.90 0.45
C GLU A 694 -26.68 -2.80 -0.13
N SER A 695 -26.54 -2.49 -1.42
CA SER A 695 -27.48 -1.59 -2.13
C SER A 695 -28.82 -2.27 -2.35
N ALA A 696 -28.84 -3.53 -2.78
CA ALA A 696 -30.08 -4.29 -2.96
C ALA A 696 -30.80 -4.55 -1.63
N MET A 697 -30.06 -4.78 -0.54
CA MET A 697 -30.63 -4.88 0.81
C MET A 697 -31.35 -3.58 1.21
N ASP A 698 -30.77 -2.43 0.87
CA ASP A 698 -31.36 -1.12 1.11
C ASP A 698 -32.64 -0.90 0.27
N GLU A 699 -32.63 -1.32 -1.01
CA GLU A 699 -33.83 -1.32 -1.85
C GLU A 699 -34.96 -2.19 -1.27
N VAL A 700 -34.64 -3.36 -0.70
CA VAL A 700 -35.62 -4.21 -0.01
C VAL A 700 -36.18 -3.50 1.22
N ALA A 701 -35.34 -2.87 2.05
CA ALA A 701 -35.78 -2.13 3.23
C ALA A 701 -36.74 -0.98 2.87
N VAL A 702 -36.39 -0.21 1.84
CA VAL A 702 -37.22 0.88 1.32
C VAL A 702 -38.56 0.36 0.82
N ALA A 703 -38.58 -0.72 0.03
CA ALA A 703 -39.81 -1.31 -0.49
C ALA A 703 -40.72 -1.90 0.61
N LEU A 704 -40.14 -2.25 1.76
CA LEU A 704 -40.86 -2.71 2.95
C LEU A 704 -41.23 -1.57 3.93
N GLU A 705 -40.72 -0.35 3.69
CA GLU A 705 -40.83 0.81 4.59
C GLU A 705 -40.21 0.58 6.00
N ILE A 706 -39.26 -0.36 6.10
CA ILE A 706 -38.53 -0.71 7.33
C ILE A 706 -37.21 0.07 7.38
N ASP A 707 -36.73 0.36 8.59
CA ASP A 707 -35.40 0.96 8.76
C ASP A 707 -34.30 0.04 8.17
N PRO A 708 -33.40 0.55 7.32
CA PRO A 708 -32.38 -0.29 6.68
C PRO A 708 -31.39 -0.94 7.65
N LEU A 709 -31.12 -0.33 8.82
CA LEU A 709 -30.29 -0.94 9.85
C LEU A 709 -31.06 -2.05 10.57
N GLU A 710 -32.33 -1.82 10.90
CA GLU A 710 -33.21 -2.83 11.51
C GLU A 710 -33.33 -4.09 10.63
N LEU A 711 -33.53 -3.92 9.31
CA LEU A 711 -33.63 -5.04 8.39
C LEU A 711 -32.35 -5.90 8.41
N ARG A 712 -31.17 -5.26 8.39
CA ARG A 712 -29.87 -5.94 8.44
C ARG A 712 -29.70 -6.71 9.75
N LEU A 713 -29.96 -6.07 10.89
CA LEU A 713 -29.81 -6.67 12.21
C LEU A 713 -30.74 -7.87 12.41
N THR A 714 -31.96 -7.79 11.88
CA THR A 714 -32.96 -8.88 11.98
C THR A 714 -32.53 -10.15 11.26
N HIS A 715 -31.74 -10.04 10.20
CA HIS A 715 -31.29 -11.17 9.39
C HIS A 715 -29.84 -11.57 9.66
N LEU A 716 -29.21 -11.07 10.72
CA LEU A 716 -27.79 -11.28 10.97
C LEU A 716 -27.53 -12.28 12.11
N GLY A 717 -26.86 -13.39 11.78
CA GLY A 717 -26.41 -14.37 12.78
C GLY A 717 -25.07 -14.04 13.46
N ASP A 718 -24.29 -13.10 12.92
CA ASP A 718 -22.95 -12.76 13.42
C ASP A 718 -23.00 -11.59 14.43
N GLY A 719 -22.86 -11.91 15.73
CA GLY A 719 -22.89 -10.91 16.80
C GLY A 719 -21.72 -9.91 16.78
N ARG A 720 -20.60 -10.22 16.12
CA ARG A 720 -19.46 -9.29 15.97
C ARG A 720 -19.76 -8.21 14.94
N LEU A 721 -20.38 -8.60 13.82
CA LEU A 721 -20.84 -7.68 12.79
C LEU A 721 -22.02 -6.84 13.30
N ALA A 722 -22.94 -7.43 14.08
CA ALA A 722 -24.01 -6.68 14.72
C ALA A 722 -23.46 -5.58 15.63
N ALA A 723 -22.41 -5.88 16.42
CA ALA A 723 -21.73 -4.89 17.24
C ALA A 723 -21.04 -3.79 16.40
N ALA A 724 -20.46 -4.14 15.25
CA ALA A 724 -19.88 -3.14 14.34
C ALA A 724 -20.95 -2.22 13.73
N LEU A 725 -22.07 -2.77 13.26
CA LEU A 725 -23.20 -1.99 12.74
C LEU A 725 -23.76 -1.05 13.80
N GLY A 726 -23.99 -1.54 15.03
CA GLY A 726 -24.43 -0.71 16.15
C GLY A 726 -23.45 0.41 16.47
N ALA A 727 -22.15 0.11 16.57
CA ALA A 727 -21.13 1.12 16.87
C ALA A 727 -21.01 2.20 15.79
N ALA A 728 -21.16 1.84 14.51
CA ALA A 728 -21.17 2.82 13.41
C ALA A 728 -22.44 3.69 13.44
N ALA A 729 -23.60 3.07 13.68
CA ALA A 729 -24.89 3.75 13.78
C ALA A 729 -24.94 4.72 14.97
N ASP A 730 -24.48 4.30 16.15
CA ASP A 730 -24.39 5.14 17.34
C ASP A 730 -23.48 6.34 17.09
N ARG A 731 -22.36 6.13 16.39
CA ARG A 731 -21.33 7.17 16.22
C ARG A 731 -21.65 8.19 15.13
N ILE A 732 -22.47 7.83 14.14
CA ILE A 732 -23.00 8.75 13.12
C ILE A 732 -24.29 9.46 13.57
N ASP A 733 -24.85 9.08 14.73
CA ASP A 733 -26.15 9.55 15.21
C ASP A 733 -27.31 9.09 14.30
N TRP A 734 -27.35 7.79 13.98
CA TRP A 734 -28.33 7.20 13.05
C TRP A 734 -29.78 7.55 13.38
N THR A 735 -30.50 8.12 12.40
CA THR A 735 -31.88 8.57 12.57
C THR A 735 -32.67 8.48 11.27
N ARG A 736 -33.98 8.24 11.40
CA ARG A 736 -34.93 8.32 10.29
C ARG A 736 -35.37 9.75 9.97
N GLU A 737 -35.19 10.68 10.88
CA GLU A 737 -35.59 12.09 10.71
C GLU A 737 -34.41 12.95 10.30
N ARG A 738 -34.52 13.65 9.17
CA ARG A 738 -33.44 14.46 8.59
C ARG A 738 -33.98 15.56 7.69
N GLU A 739 -33.12 16.55 7.44
CA GLU A 739 -33.42 17.65 6.52
C GLU A 739 -33.48 17.16 5.07
N GLN A 740 -34.29 17.83 4.24
CA GLN A 740 -34.39 17.50 2.82
C GLN A 740 -33.02 17.67 2.13
N GLY A 741 -32.64 16.68 1.32
CA GLY A 741 -31.36 16.67 0.61
C GLY A 741 -30.16 16.21 1.45
N VAL A 742 -30.35 15.91 2.74
CA VAL A 742 -29.38 15.21 3.60
C VAL A 742 -29.72 13.73 3.63
N GLY A 743 -28.72 12.87 3.45
CA GLY A 743 -28.90 11.42 3.44
C GLY A 743 -27.95 10.71 4.40
N LEU A 744 -28.47 9.65 5.02
CA LEU A 744 -27.71 8.71 5.83
C LEU A 744 -27.74 7.33 5.18
N GLY A 745 -26.58 6.69 5.09
CA GLY A 745 -26.45 5.36 4.52
C GLY A 745 -25.53 4.50 5.37
N ILE A 746 -25.88 3.23 5.53
CA ILE A 746 -25.09 2.27 6.30
C ILE A 746 -24.96 0.95 5.54
N ALA A 747 -23.81 0.32 5.66
CA ALA A 747 -23.52 -0.99 5.07
C ALA A 747 -22.54 -1.76 5.94
N GLY A 748 -22.63 -3.10 5.91
CA GLY A 748 -21.79 -3.99 6.69
C GLY A 748 -21.26 -5.19 5.89
N GLY A 749 -20.22 -5.83 6.40
CA GLY A 749 -19.62 -6.97 5.74
C GLY A 749 -18.64 -7.77 6.59
N ILE A 750 -18.39 -9.00 6.14
CA ILE A 750 -17.36 -9.88 6.69
C ILE A 750 -16.43 -10.24 5.54
N GLU A 751 -15.14 -9.97 5.70
CA GLU A 751 -14.12 -10.35 4.71
C GLU A 751 -12.80 -10.59 5.42
N LYS A 752 -12.06 -11.61 4.99
CA LYS A 752 -10.79 -12.07 5.62
C LYS A 752 -10.88 -12.20 7.15
N GLU A 753 -11.97 -12.76 7.64
CA GLU A 753 -12.27 -12.98 9.08
C GLU A 753 -12.46 -11.71 9.93
N ALA A 754 -12.36 -10.52 9.33
CA ALA A 754 -12.68 -9.24 9.98
C ALA A 754 -14.12 -8.81 9.68
N ARG A 755 -14.70 -8.00 10.57
CA ARG A 755 -16.03 -7.42 10.44
C ARG A 755 -15.92 -5.91 10.31
N VAL A 756 -16.68 -5.33 9.39
CA VAL A 756 -16.72 -3.89 9.15
C VAL A 756 -18.16 -3.42 9.03
N ALA A 757 -18.42 -2.23 9.55
CA ALA A 757 -19.59 -1.44 9.21
C ALA A 757 -19.16 0.00 8.91
N THR A 758 -19.71 0.58 7.85
CA THR A 758 -19.49 1.98 7.49
C THR A 758 -20.83 2.69 7.40
N ALA A 759 -20.93 3.83 8.08
CA ALA A 759 -22.05 4.75 7.99
C ALA A 759 -21.58 6.09 7.38
N VAL A 760 -22.42 6.70 6.56
CA VAL A 760 -22.11 7.90 5.79
C VAL A 760 -23.20 8.92 5.96
N GLU A 761 -22.80 10.18 6.14
CA GLU A 761 -23.65 11.36 6.03
C GLU A 761 -23.19 12.19 4.83
N LEU A 762 -24.13 12.55 3.97
CA LEU A 762 -23.87 13.42 2.81
C LEU A 762 -25.04 14.36 2.55
N ARG A 763 -24.76 15.38 1.74
CA ARG A 763 -25.77 16.28 1.18
C ARG A 763 -25.71 16.28 -0.33
N VAL A 764 -26.87 16.29 -0.96
CA VAL A 764 -27.02 16.51 -2.40
C VAL A 764 -27.47 17.96 -2.62
N GLY A 765 -26.63 18.73 -3.33
CA GLY A 765 -26.96 20.10 -3.71
C GLY A 765 -28.02 20.16 -4.81
N GLU A 766 -28.63 21.33 -5.00
CA GLU A 766 -29.56 21.57 -6.12
C GLU A 766 -28.90 21.37 -7.50
N ASP A 767 -27.58 21.60 -7.58
CA ASP A 767 -26.76 21.33 -8.77
C ASP A 767 -26.39 19.85 -8.94
N ARG A 768 -26.95 18.96 -8.11
CA ARG A 768 -26.70 17.51 -8.07
C ARG A 768 -25.25 17.14 -7.75
N ARG A 769 -24.47 18.06 -7.18
CA ARG A 769 -23.17 17.74 -6.60
C ARG A 769 -23.30 17.21 -5.20
N LEU A 770 -22.39 16.31 -4.86
CA LEU A 770 -22.32 15.67 -3.56
C LEU A 770 -21.37 16.44 -2.63
N LEU A 771 -21.82 16.71 -1.41
CA LEU A 771 -20.93 17.01 -0.29
C LEU A 771 -20.93 15.81 0.65
N LEU A 772 -19.85 15.03 0.64
CA LEU A 772 -19.63 13.97 1.61
C LEU A 772 -19.17 14.60 2.94
N ALA A 773 -20.02 14.58 3.96
CA ALA A 773 -19.76 15.29 5.21
C ALA A 773 -18.97 14.43 6.20
N ARG A 774 -19.49 13.23 6.50
CA ARG A 774 -18.93 12.32 7.52
C ARG A 774 -18.94 10.88 7.01
N VAL A 775 -17.87 10.17 7.32
CA VAL A 775 -17.73 8.73 7.14
C VAL A 775 -17.27 8.14 8.48
N VAL A 776 -18.09 7.27 9.04
CA VAL A 776 -17.81 6.57 10.29
C VAL A 776 -17.63 5.09 9.98
N THR A 777 -16.47 4.52 10.31
CA THR A 777 -16.21 3.09 10.11
C THR A 777 -15.91 2.40 11.44
N ALA A 778 -16.75 1.45 11.81
CA ALA A 778 -16.51 0.53 12.91
C ALA A 778 -15.83 -0.74 12.41
N PHE A 779 -14.79 -1.20 13.12
CA PHE A 779 -13.97 -2.30 12.66
C PHE A 779 -13.58 -3.26 13.79
N ASP A 780 -13.76 -4.56 13.53
CA ASP A 780 -13.43 -5.66 14.43
C ASP A 780 -12.54 -6.68 13.70
N CYS A 781 -11.27 -6.77 14.11
CA CYS A 781 -10.32 -7.77 13.64
C CYS A 781 -9.85 -8.71 14.75
N GLY A 782 -10.61 -8.89 15.83
CA GLY A 782 -10.13 -9.64 16.98
C GLY A 782 -9.14 -8.80 17.81
N ARG A 783 -8.06 -9.42 18.30
CA ARG A 783 -7.02 -8.74 19.07
C ARG A 783 -6.29 -7.71 18.23
N ILE A 784 -6.27 -6.46 18.68
CA ILE A 784 -5.53 -5.39 18.01
C ILE A 784 -4.06 -5.42 18.46
N VAL A 785 -3.14 -5.52 17.49
CA VAL A 785 -1.69 -5.51 17.73
C VAL A 785 -1.18 -4.09 17.95
N ASN A 786 -1.51 -3.18 17.03
CA ASN A 786 -1.16 -1.76 17.10
C ASN A 786 -2.39 -0.92 16.67
N PRO A 787 -3.09 -0.27 17.62
CA PRO A 787 -4.28 0.53 17.32
C PRO A 787 -4.03 1.70 16.37
N ASP A 788 -2.88 2.38 16.50
CA ASP A 788 -2.56 3.55 15.68
C ASP A 788 -2.33 3.17 14.21
N ALA A 789 -1.54 2.11 13.98
CA ALA A 789 -1.32 1.55 12.65
C ALA A 789 -2.64 1.04 12.03
N LEU A 790 -3.48 0.39 12.82
CA LEU A 790 -4.80 -0.09 12.39
C LEU A 790 -5.71 1.06 11.97
N THR A 791 -5.83 2.11 12.77
CA THR A 791 -6.59 3.32 12.41
C THR A 791 -6.06 3.94 11.12
N ASN A 792 -4.75 4.03 10.94
CA ASN A 792 -4.14 4.55 9.72
C ASN A 792 -4.49 3.69 8.48
N GLN A 793 -4.49 2.36 8.63
CA GLN A 793 -4.90 1.44 7.56
C GLN A 793 -6.37 1.62 7.17
N ILE A 794 -7.27 1.77 8.15
CA ILE A 794 -8.70 1.98 7.92
C ILE A 794 -8.94 3.33 7.23
N GLN A 795 -8.36 4.41 7.72
CA GLN A 795 -8.45 5.74 7.09
C GLN A 795 -7.92 5.73 5.66
N GLY A 796 -6.81 5.03 5.42
CA GLY A 796 -6.23 4.85 4.09
C GLY A 796 -7.13 4.03 3.15
N ALA A 797 -7.76 2.97 3.66
CA ALA A 797 -8.73 2.17 2.90
C ALA A 797 -9.96 3.00 2.50
N ILE A 798 -10.50 3.79 3.42
CA ILE A 798 -11.63 4.70 3.14
C ILE A 798 -11.23 5.71 2.08
N SER A 799 -10.09 6.38 2.25
CA SER A 799 -9.60 7.39 1.31
C SER A 799 -9.38 6.83 -0.10
N MET A 800 -8.80 5.62 -0.22
CA MET A 800 -8.66 4.92 -1.49
C MET A 800 -10.01 4.49 -2.07
N GLY A 801 -10.92 3.99 -1.24
CA GLY A 801 -12.24 3.54 -1.64
C GLY A 801 -13.12 4.65 -2.21
N LEU A 802 -12.92 5.91 -1.79
CA LEU A 802 -13.65 7.07 -2.34
C LEU A 802 -13.51 7.15 -3.85
N GLY A 803 -12.31 6.91 -4.40
CA GLY A 803 -12.10 7.00 -5.83
C GLY A 803 -12.88 5.93 -6.57
N GLY A 804 -12.72 4.66 -6.18
CA GLY A 804 -13.47 3.57 -6.81
C GLY A 804 -14.99 3.62 -6.61
N ALA A 805 -15.46 4.26 -5.54
CA ALA A 805 -16.88 4.53 -5.34
C ALA A 805 -17.38 5.68 -6.20
N LEU A 806 -16.60 6.74 -6.40
CA LEU A 806 -17.11 8.01 -6.93
C LEU A 806 -16.67 8.31 -8.36
N PHE A 807 -15.43 8.05 -8.78
CA PHE A 807 -14.92 8.57 -10.07
C PHE A 807 -13.77 7.79 -10.74
N GLU A 808 -13.13 6.82 -10.08
CA GLU A 808 -12.03 6.06 -10.70
C GLU A 808 -12.56 5.00 -11.68
N ALA A 809 -12.16 5.11 -12.95
CA ALA A 809 -12.46 4.16 -14.01
C ALA A 809 -11.33 4.13 -15.05
N VAL A 810 -10.97 2.93 -15.53
CA VAL A 810 -10.09 2.76 -16.70
C VAL A 810 -10.95 2.76 -17.95
N HIS A 811 -10.56 3.59 -18.93
CA HIS A 811 -11.23 3.69 -20.22
C HIS A 811 -10.40 3.03 -21.31
N PHE A 812 -11.07 2.35 -22.23
CA PHE A 812 -10.40 1.59 -23.29
C PHE A 812 -11.26 1.46 -24.56
N GLU A 813 -10.56 1.35 -25.68
CA GLU A 813 -11.12 1.16 -27.02
C GLU A 813 -10.97 -0.31 -27.49
N PRO A 814 -11.64 -0.70 -28.60
CA PRO A 814 -11.45 -2.01 -29.19
C PRO A 814 -9.97 -2.37 -29.40
N GLY A 815 -9.63 -3.63 -29.14
CA GLY A 815 -8.25 -4.10 -29.10
C GLY A 815 -7.54 -3.89 -27.76
N GLY A 816 -8.28 -3.52 -26.70
CA GLY A 816 -7.77 -3.46 -25.32
C GLY A 816 -6.83 -2.27 -25.07
N VAL A 817 -6.91 -1.22 -25.89
CA VAL A 817 -6.03 -0.05 -25.79
C VAL A 817 -6.60 0.94 -24.78
N LEU A 818 -5.88 1.16 -23.68
CA LEU A 818 -6.26 2.13 -22.66
C LEU A 818 -6.13 3.57 -23.17
N THR A 819 -7.18 4.37 -23.01
CA THR A 819 -7.24 5.77 -23.46
C THR A 819 -6.85 6.79 -22.38
N ASN A 820 -6.87 6.40 -21.10
CA ASN A 820 -6.50 7.25 -19.97
C ASN A 820 -5.33 6.69 -19.14
N ALA A 821 -4.33 6.09 -19.80
CA ALA A 821 -3.14 5.48 -19.17
C ALA A 821 -2.11 6.50 -18.63
N SER A 822 -2.56 7.54 -17.93
CA SER A 822 -1.74 8.63 -17.37
C SER A 822 -2.32 9.10 -16.03
N MET A 823 -1.54 9.74 -15.17
CA MET A 823 -2.11 10.38 -13.96
C MET A 823 -2.77 11.73 -14.25
N THR A 824 -2.55 12.29 -15.43
CA THR A 824 -3.23 13.48 -15.93
C THR A 824 -4.70 13.18 -16.24
N ASP A 825 -4.97 12.04 -16.89
CA ASP A 825 -6.31 11.64 -17.31
C ASP A 825 -6.99 10.68 -16.32
N TYR A 826 -6.21 9.91 -15.56
CA TYR A 826 -6.71 9.05 -14.48
C TYR A 826 -6.50 9.70 -13.11
N ARG A 827 -7.59 10.13 -12.49
CA ARG A 827 -7.56 10.81 -11.18
C ARG A 827 -7.77 9.84 -10.03
N VAL A 828 -6.84 9.84 -9.08
CA VAL A 828 -6.99 9.20 -7.76
C VAL A 828 -7.42 10.24 -6.69
N PRO A 829 -7.98 9.81 -5.54
CA PRO A 829 -8.34 10.70 -4.44
C PRO A 829 -7.22 11.62 -3.97
N ARG A 830 -7.57 12.89 -3.76
CA ARG A 830 -6.71 13.98 -3.26
C ARG A 830 -7.16 14.41 -1.86
N ILE A 831 -6.33 15.24 -1.22
CA ILE A 831 -6.64 15.82 0.09
C ILE A 831 -7.93 16.67 0.06
N THR A 832 -8.30 17.21 -1.09
CA THR A 832 -9.54 17.99 -1.30
C THR A 832 -10.79 17.12 -1.34
N ASP A 833 -10.68 15.82 -1.65
CA ASP A 833 -11.81 14.88 -1.68
C ASP A 833 -12.18 14.35 -0.29
N LEU A 834 -11.32 14.54 0.72
CA LEU A 834 -11.54 13.91 2.03
C LEU A 834 -12.75 14.49 2.78
N PRO A 835 -13.72 13.65 3.19
CA PRO A 835 -14.73 14.01 4.18
C PRO A 835 -14.13 14.00 5.60
N GLY A 836 -14.96 14.27 6.61
CA GLY A 836 -14.63 13.90 7.99
C GLY A 836 -14.62 12.37 8.12
N ILE A 837 -13.48 11.77 8.45
CA ILE A 837 -13.34 10.30 8.61
C ILE A 837 -13.12 9.98 10.09
N GLU A 838 -13.98 9.12 10.63
CA GLU A 838 -13.97 8.69 12.03
C GLU A 838 -13.89 7.16 12.10
N VAL A 839 -13.05 6.63 12.98
CA VAL A 839 -12.83 5.18 13.12
C VAL A 839 -13.20 4.74 14.53
N VAL A 840 -14.02 3.69 14.63
CA VAL A 840 -14.37 3.04 15.89
C VAL A 840 -13.72 1.65 15.92
N LEU A 841 -12.73 1.46 16.79
CA LEU A 841 -12.04 0.18 16.93
C LEU A 841 -12.74 -0.69 17.97
N LEU A 842 -13.07 -1.93 17.60
CA LEU A 842 -13.66 -2.93 18.48
C LEU A 842 -12.59 -3.99 18.83
N ASP A 843 -11.82 -3.73 19.89
CA ASP A 843 -10.75 -4.65 20.33
C ASP A 843 -11.33 -5.89 21.02
N ARG A 844 -10.82 -7.07 20.66
CA ARG A 844 -11.15 -8.34 21.30
C ARG A 844 -9.89 -9.12 21.65
N PRO A 845 -9.26 -8.85 22.81
CA PRO A 845 -7.95 -9.40 23.17
C PRO A 845 -7.83 -10.94 23.14
N ASP A 846 -8.95 -11.63 23.32
CA ASP A 846 -9.06 -13.10 23.39
C ASP A 846 -9.35 -13.77 22.04
N VAL A 847 -9.66 -12.99 21.00
CA VAL A 847 -9.90 -13.49 19.65
C VAL A 847 -8.62 -13.30 18.85
N PRO A 848 -8.13 -14.31 18.10
CA PRO A 848 -6.98 -14.14 17.21
C PRO A 848 -7.15 -12.94 16.27
N SER A 849 -6.06 -12.22 16.01
CA SER A 849 -6.09 -11.09 15.08
C SER A 849 -6.37 -11.62 13.67
N ALA A 850 -7.44 -11.15 13.05
CA ALA A 850 -7.58 -11.10 11.61
C ALA A 850 -6.71 -9.95 11.06
N GLY A 851 -6.56 -9.88 9.74
CA GLY A 851 -5.90 -8.74 9.11
C GLY A 851 -6.87 -7.61 8.76
N ALA A 852 -6.33 -6.40 8.61
CA ALA A 852 -7.11 -5.18 8.37
C ALA A 852 -6.76 -4.48 7.04
N GLY A 853 -5.92 -5.13 6.23
CA GLY A 853 -5.40 -4.54 5.01
C GLY A 853 -6.49 -4.26 3.98
N GLU A 854 -7.57 -5.03 3.93
CA GLU A 854 -8.53 -4.98 2.82
C GLU A 854 -9.95 -4.68 3.28
N THR A 855 -10.45 -5.44 4.26
CA THR A 855 -11.83 -5.42 4.74
C THR A 855 -12.44 -4.02 4.94
N PRO A 856 -11.75 -3.00 5.46
CA PRO A 856 -12.37 -1.69 5.68
C PRO A 856 -12.95 -1.01 4.43
N ILE A 857 -12.47 -1.34 3.22
CA ILE A 857 -12.89 -0.67 1.98
C ILE A 857 -14.27 -1.13 1.48
N ILE A 858 -14.72 -2.34 1.85
CA ILE A 858 -15.85 -3.02 1.19
C ILE A 858 -17.22 -2.40 1.50
N ALA A 859 -17.36 -1.73 2.65
CA ALA A 859 -18.62 -1.16 3.10
C ALA A 859 -18.81 0.31 2.66
N LEU A 860 -17.77 0.96 2.12
CA LEU A 860 -17.83 2.39 1.81
C LEU A 860 -18.77 2.71 0.64
N ALA A 861 -18.54 2.09 -0.52
CA ALA A 861 -19.32 2.34 -1.72
C ALA A 861 -20.84 2.13 -1.52
N PRO A 862 -21.31 1.01 -0.95
CA PRO A 862 -22.75 0.85 -0.69
C PRO A 862 -23.29 1.84 0.34
N ALA A 863 -22.53 2.20 1.38
CA ALA A 863 -22.98 3.22 2.33
C ALA A 863 -23.17 4.59 1.66
N ILE A 864 -22.28 4.97 0.73
CA ILE A 864 -22.43 6.18 -0.08
C ILE A 864 -23.67 6.07 -0.99
N ALA A 865 -23.82 4.96 -1.71
CA ALA A 865 -24.96 4.77 -2.62
C ALA A 865 -26.31 4.81 -1.90
N ASN A 866 -26.40 4.19 -0.72
CA ASN A 866 -27.58 4.22 0.14
C ASN A 866 -27.87 5.63 0.64
N ALA A 867 -26.85 6.38 1.06
CA ALA A 867 -27.00 7.77 1.49
C ALA A 867 -27.41 8.71 0.32
N ILE A 868 -26.95 8.46 -0.91
CA ILE A 868 -27.41 9.20 -2.10
C ILE A 868 -28.89 8.92 -2.35
N PHE A 869 -29.28 7.65 -2.34
CA PHE A 869 -30.68 7.25 -2.52
C PHE A 869 -31.57 7.89 -1.45
N ASP A 870 -31.10 7.89 -0.21
CA ASP A 870 -31.81 8.48 0.91
C ASP A 870 -31.98 10.00 0.79
N ALA A 871 -30.95 10.71 0.31
CA ALA A 871 -30.99 12.16 0.11
C ALA A 871 -31.83 12.61 -1.10
N ALA A 872 -31.77 11.86 -2.21
CA ALA A 872 -32.26 12.29 -3.52
C ALA A 872 -33.32 11.39 -4.15
N GLY A 873 -33.57 10.20 -3.61
CA GLY A 873 -34.46 9.19 -4.17
C GLY A 873 -33.95 8.50 -5.44
N ILE A 874 -32.67 8.72 -5.82
CA ILE A 874 -32.07 8.20 -7.05
C ILE A 874 -31.20 6.99 -6.72
N ARG A 875 -31.51 5.82 -7.29
CA ARG A 875 -30.75 4.58 -7.05
C ARG A 875 -29.69 4.40 -8.11
N LEU A 876 -28.44 4.63 -7.73
CA LEU A 876 -27.28 4.40 -8.59
C LEU A 876 -26.81 2.95 -8.45
N ARG A 877 -26.71 2.23 -9.57
CA ARG A 877 -26.29 0.81 -9.62
C ARG A 877 -24.96 0.57 -10.33
N ASP A 878 -24.33 1.64 -10.83
CA ASP A 878 -23.06 1.58 -11.54
C ASP A 878 -21.99 2.30 -10.74
N MET A 879 -20.82 1.66 -10.55
CA MET A 879 -19.61 2.29 -10.03
C MET A 879 -18.61 2.55 -11.16
N PRO A 880 -18.03 3.75 -11.25
CA PRO A 880 -18.16 4.86 -10.28
C PRO A 880 -19.56 5.51 -10.26
N LEU A 881 -19.99 5.95 -9.07
CA LEU A 881 -21.31 6.56 -8.84
C LEU A 881 -21.45 7.96 -9.45
N LEU A 882 -20.34 8.69 -9.61
CA LEU A 882 -20.29 10.08 -10.08
C LEU A 882 -19.17 10.27 -11.12
N PRO A 883 -19.19 9.54 -12.27
CA PRO A 883 -18.12 9.60 -13.26
C PRO A 883 -17.83 11.03 -13.73
N ASP A 884 -18.88 11.85 -13.89
CA ASP A 884 -18.79 13.25 -14.30
C ASP A 884 -18.91 14.24 -13.12
N GLY A 885 -18.74 13.76 -11.89
CA GLY A 885 -18.80 14.57 -10.66
C GLY A 885 -20.19 15.07 -10.24
N HIS A 886 -21.26 14.54 -10.86
CA HIS A 886 -22.65 14.87 -10.53
C HIS A 886 -23.54 13.63 -10.64
N ILE A 887 -24.68 13.64 -9.94
CA ILE A 887 -25.66 12.54 -10.01
C ILE A 887 -26.35 12.61 -11.36
N ALA A 888 -26.17 11.58 -12.20
CA ALA A 888 -26.85 11.45 -13.48
C ALA A 888 -28.37 11.29 -13.30
N LEU A 889 -29.15 11.71 -14.30
CA LEU A 889 -30.59 11.39 -14.39
C LEU A 889 -30.74 10.22 -15.35
N ASP A 890 -31.63 9.30 -14.99
CA ASP A 890 -32.02 8.15 -15.83
C ASP A 890 -32.55 8.55 -17.21
#